data_AF-A0A4R5LYA3-F1
#
_entry.id   AF-A0A4R5LYA3-F1
#
_cell.length_a   1.000
_cell.length_b   1.000
_cell.length_c   1.000
_cell.angle_alpha   90.00
_cell.angle_beta   90.00
_cell.angle_gamma   90.00
#
_symmetry.space_group_name_H-M   'P 1'
#
loop_
_entity.id
_entity.type
_entity.pdbx_description
1 polymer ?
#
loop_
_entity_poly.entity_id
_entity_poly.type
_entity_poly.pdbx_seq_one_letter_code
_entity_poly.pdbx_strand_id
1 'polypeptide(L)'
;GALSSSASTGISTAMSGVNSLSTGLSTTNSNVGALSSSASTGISTAMSGVNSLSTGLSTTNSNVSSLSSSASTGISTAMSGVGSLSTGLSTTNSNVGALSSSASTGISTAMSGVNSLSTGLSTTNSNVSSLSSSASTGISTAMSGVNSLSTGLSTTKSDVGALSSSASTGISTAMSGVNSLSTGLSTTNSNVSSLSSSASTGISTATSGVNSLSTGLSTTNSNVSSLSSSASTGISTAQSGVTSLSTGLKTANTSIVSLSTGLSTTNSNVASMSTVYSGSLTSVFSSLSSVNSSLSTLTFSTSSTSTSVVQLFTGVASLSTGLSTTNVNVAKLNTEYTSLSTGITSLSTQMASPGFGKGNGNGSSTSTSVSTASSPSTSTSTSASTSSVTSTSTASTSTLASVHAALTPAMVSTEQTSASPGSNGTQTSGTNTAVANATAIGQSANAAATGAVAYGSNASANSTNATAVGYQALATTAGSVAIGAGAQAIADPTTAVGANSLASGNNSVALGAAATATADNSVALGANSVASDPNTVSVGSQGNERRITNVAPGVNPTDAVNMSQLTSVQANVNQVARLAYSGIAGAAALSMIPEVDQGKTFALGIGTAGYQGYQSVAIGFSARITENLKIKGGAAMNGAGGTSVGAGASYQW
;
A
#
# COMPACT_ATOMS: atom_id res chain seq x y z
N GLY A 1 -34.44 -38.83 222.12
CA GLY A 1 -34.88 -37.44 221.92
C GLY A 1 -33.71 -36.50 222.16
N ALA A 2 -33.87 -35.22 221.82
CA ALA A 2 -32.81 -34.19 221.81
C ALA A 2 -31.64 -34.44 220.83
N LEU A 3 -30.73 -33.45 220.72
CA LEU A 3 -29.48 -33.41 219.94
C LEU A 3 -29.54 -33.58 218.41
N SER A 4 -30.70 -33.89 217.83
CA SER A 4 -31.00 -33.63 216.41
C SER A 4 -30.72 -32.17 215.98
N SER A 5 -30.70 -31.22 216.92
CA SER A 5 -30.40 -29.81 216.72
C SER A 5 -28.91 -29.48 216.56
N SER A 6 -28.00 -30.28 217.12
CA SER A 6 -26.58 -29.89 217.20
C SER A 6 -25.82 -30.14 215.90
N ALA A 7 -26.20 -31.18 215.13
CA ALA A 7 -25.55 -31.49 213.86
C ALA A 7 -25.86 -30.46 212.76
N SER A 8 -27.07 -29.91 212.71
CA SER A 8 -27.47 -28.94 211.68
C SER A 8 -26.68 -27.63 211.76
N THR A 9 -26.44 -27.12 212.97
CA THR A 9 -25.75 -25.83 213.16
C THR A 9 -24.29 -25.89 212.72
N GLY A 10 -23.59 -26.98 213.04
CA GLY A 10 -22.18 -27.16 212.68
C GLY A 10 -21.94 -27.23 211.17
N ILE A 11 -22.84 -27.89 210.43
CA ILE A 11 -22.78 -28.01 208.96
C ILE A 11 -22.89 -26.62 208.31
N SER A 12 -23.76 -25.75 208.82
CA SER A 12 -23.93 -24.39 208.27
C SER A 12 -22.66 -23.53 208.37
N THR A 13 -21.93 -23.61 209.49
CA THR A 13 -20.69 -22.84 209.70
C THR A 13 -19.59 -23.28 208.73
N ALA A 14 -19.46 -24.59 208.50
CA ALA A 14 -18.54 -25.13 207.50
C ALA A 14 -18.90 -24.64 206.09
N MET A 15 -20.19 -24.60 205.75
CA MET A 15 -20.68 -24.11 204.45
C MET A 15 -20.26 -22.66 204.16
N SER A 16 -20.41 -21.76 205.14
CA SER A 16 -20.01 -20.35 205.00
C SER A 16 -18.50 -20.18 204.85
N GLY A 17 -17.69 -20.95 205.61
CA GLY A 17 -16.24 -20.92 205.49
C GLY A 17 -15.74 -21.36 204.11
N VAL A 18 -16.33 -22.45 203.58
CA VAL A 18 -16.04 -22.95 202.22
C VAL A 18 -16.44 -21.93 201.15
N ASN A 19 -17.60 -21.27 201.28
CA ASN A 19 -18.09 -20.34 200.26
C ASN A 19 -17.22 -19.06 200.16
N SER A 20 -16.78 -18.51 201.31
CA SER A 20 -15.84 -17.38 201.32
C SER A 20 -14.45 -17.75 200.77
N LEU A 21 -13.98 -18.98 201.00
CA LEU A 21 -12.74 -19.45 200.40
C LEU A 21 -12.88 -19.67 198.89
N SER A 22 -14.07 -20.10 198.42
CA SER A 22 -14.39 -20.25 197.00
C SER A 22 -14.32 -18.91 196.24
N THR A 23 -14.87 -17.82 196.79
CA THR A 23 -14.82 -16.51 196.12
C THR A 23 -13.39 -15.94 196.05
N GLY A 24 -12.60 -16.05 197.12
CA GLY A 24 -11.19 -15.64 197.11
C GLY A 24 -10.29 -16.48 196.18
N LEU A 25 -10.57 -17.78 196.06
CA LEU A 25 -9.90 -18.64 195.09
C LEU A 25 -10.29 -18.29 193.65
N SER A 26 -11.57 -17.95 193.42
CA SER A 26 -12.09 -17.59 192.09
C SER A 26 -11.47 -16.29 191.55
N THR A 27 -11.38 -15.22 192.34
CA THR A 27 -10.71 -13.97 191.93
C THR A 27 -9.21 -14.14 191.71
N THR A 28 -8.54 -14.96 192.53
CA THR A 28 -7.13 -15.33 192.32
C THR A 28 -6.95 -16.05 190.98
N ASN A 29 -7.82 -17.01 190.67
CA ASN A 29 -7.82 -17.75 189.41
C ASN A 29 -8.08 -16.83 188.20
N SER A 30 -9.02 -15.89 188.29
CA SER A 30 -9.28 -14.90 187.23
C SER A 30 -8.06 -14.00 186.94
N ASN A 31 -7.39 -13.50 187.99
CA ASN A 31 -6.22 -12.64 187.82
C ASN A 31 -5.02 -13.40 187.25
N VAL A 32 -4.79 -14.65 187.69
CA VAL A 32 -3.76 -15.53 187.11
C VAL A 32 -4.09 -15.86 185.65
N GLY A 33 -5.35 -16.12 185.31
CA GLY A 33 -5.80 -16.35 183.93
C GLY A 33 -5.57 -15.15 183.01
N ALA A 34 -5.86 -13.93 183.48
CA ALA A 34 -5.59 -12.69 182.75
C ALA A 34 -4.08 -12.48 182.52
N LEU A 35 -3.26 -12.64 183.57
CA LEU A 35 -1.80 -12.49 183.47
C LEU A 35 -1.17 -13.54 182.54
N SER A 36 -1.64 -14.79 182.62
CA SER A 36 -1.21 -15.89 181.74
C SER A 36 -1.55 -15.60 180.27
N SER A 37 -2.75 -15.08 180.00
CA SER A 37 -3.20 -14.68 178.65
C SER A 37 -2.38 -13.52 178.08
N SER A 38 -2.03 -12.53 178.92
CA SER A 38 -1.15 -11.42 178.51
C SER A 38 0.27 -11.92 178.19
N ALA A 39 0.83 -12.79 179.04
CA ALA A 39 2.16 -13.36 178.84
C ALA A 39 2.24 -14.24 177.58
N SER A 40 1.24 -15.11 177.34
CA SER A 40 1.20 -15.95 176.14
C SER A 40 1.12 -15.14 174.86
N THR A 41 0.38 -14.04 174.86
CA THR A 41 0.24 -13.14 173.69
C THR A 41 1.57 -12.45 173.36
N GLY A 42 2.27 -11.94 174.38
CA GLY A 42 3.60 -11.32 174.20
C GLY A 42 4.66 -12.32 173.69
N ILE A 43 4.72 -13.51 174.29
CA ILE A 43 5.65 -14.57 173.87
C ILE A 43 5.36 -15.04 172.44
N SER A 44 4.08 -15.21 172.08
CA SER A 44 3.67 -15.61 170.74
C SER A 44 4.12 -14.61 169.67
N THR A 45 4.00 -13.31 169.95
CA THR A 45 4.42 -12.23 169.03
C THR A 45 5.94 -12.25 168.81
N ALA A 46 6.74 -12.44 169.87
CA ALA A 46 8.18 -12.57 169.75
C ALA A 46 8.59 -13.82 168.93
N MET A 47 7.91 -14.95 169.15
CA MET A 47 8.13 -16.20 168.42
C MET A 47 7.87 -16.03 166.91
N SER A 48 6.81 -15.31 166.53
CA SER A 48 6.49 -14.99 165.13
C SER A 48 7.57 -14.15 164.44
N GLY A 49 8.21 -13.22 165.17
CA GLY A 49 9.31 -12.40 164.65
C GLY A 49 10.54 -13.24 164.31
N VAL A 50 10.96 -14.13 165.22
CA VAL A 50 12.10 -15.04 165.02
C VAL A 50 11.83 -16.00 163.86
N ASN A 51 10.62 -16.56 163.77
CA ASN A 51 10.25 -17.50 162.71
C ASN A 51 10.28 -16.82 161.32
N SER A 52 9.78 -15.58 161.24
CA SER A 52 9.84 -14.77 160.00
C SER A 52 11.29 -14.56 159.53
N LEU A 53 12.21 -14.20 160.43
CA LEU A 53 13.62 -14.01 160.09
C LEU A 53 14.30 -15.32 159.65
N SER A 54 13.98 -16.45 160.31
CA SER A 54 14.48 -17.77 159.91
C SER A 54 14.07 -18.12 158.48
N THR A 55 12.79 -17.94 158.11
CA THR A 55 12.30 -18.19 156.75
C THR A 55 12.95 -17.29 155.69
N GLY A 56 13.24 -16.03 156.01
CA GLY A 56 13.95 -15.09 155.11
C GLY A 56 15.42 -15.48 154.86
N LEU A 57 16.12 -15.99 155.88
CA LEU A 57 17.50 -16.44 155.72
C LEU A 57 17.58 -17.77 154.96
N SER A 58 16.68 -18.72 155.25
CA SER A 58 16.62 -20.01 154.54
C SER A 58 16.36 -19.83 153.04
N THR A 59 15.39 -18.99 152.66
CA THR A 59 15.11 -18.69 151.24
C THR A 59 16.29 -18.02 150.54
N THR A 60 17.01 -17.12 151.21
CA THR A 60 18.24 -16.50 150.67
C THR A 60 19.32 -17.56 150.36
N ASN A 61 19.56 -18.51 151.27
CA ASN A 61 20.53 -19.58 151.05
C ASN A 61 20.13 -20.53 149.90
N SER A 62 18.86 -20.91 149.82
CA SER A 62 18.33 -21.72 148.72
C SER A 62 18.56 -21.05 147.37
N ASN A 63 18.29 -19.74 147.25
CA ASN A 63 18.49 -18.99 146.00
C ASN A 63 19.94 -19.00 145.52
N VAL A 64 20.93 -18.84 146.42
CA VAL A 64 22.36 -18.87 146.07
C VAL A 64 22.81 -20.26 145.62
N SER A 65 22.31 -21.31 146.28
CA SER A 65 22.58 -22.70 145.89
C SER A 65 21.99 -23.00 144.51
N SER A 66 20.72 -22.66 144.28
CA SER A 66 20.05 -22.81 142.98
C SER A 66 20.79 -22.08 141.86
N LEU A 67 21.20 -20.83 142.08
CA LEU A 67 21.95 -20.05 141.08
C LEU A 67 23.31 -20.69 140.73
N SER A 68 24.02 -21.23 141.72
CA SER A 68 25.32 -21.91 141.53
C SER A 68 25.18 -23.22 140.73
N SER A 69 24.15 -24.01 141.02
CA SER A 69 23.80 -25.18 140.21
C SER A 69 23.39 -24.78 138.80
N SER A 70 22.54 -23.77 138.62
CA SER A 70 22.12 -23.29 137.30
C SER A 70 23.30 -22.79 136.45
N ALA A 71 24.25 -22.06 137.04
CA ALA A 71 25.43 -21.55 136.34
C ALA A 71 26.37 -22.69 135.90
N SER A 72 26.65 -23.66 136.76
CA SER A 72 27.51 -24.80 136.43
C SER A 72 26.88 -25.74 135.40
N THR A 73 25.57 -26.03 135.50
CA THR A 73 24.82 -26.75 134.46
C THR A 73 24.80 -25.99 133.14
N GLY A 74 24.62 -24.66 133.16
CA GLY A 74 24.65 -23.82 131.96
C GLY A 74 26.00 -23.86 131.24
N ILE A 75 27.11 -23.70 131.97
CA ILE A 75 28.47 -23.77 131.42
C ILE A 75 28.77 -25.17 130.88
N SER A 76 28.40 -26.23 131.61
CA SER A 76 28.59 -27.61 131.14
C SER A 76 27.79 -27.89 129.86
N THR A 77 26.54 -27.42 129.78
CA THR A 77 25.70 -27.52 128.57
C THR A 77 26.31 -26.76 127.39
N ALA A 78 26.83 -25.55 127.61
CA ALA A 78 27.52 -24.78 126.57
C ALA A 78 28.79 -25.47 126.07
N MET A 79 29.61 -26.01 126.98
CA MET A 79 30.83 -26.78 126.66
C MET A 79 30.49 -28.03 125.83
N SER A 80 29.44 -28.77 126.22
CA SER A 80 28.91 -29.90 125.45
C SER A 80 28.39 -29.47 124.08
N GLY A 81 27.70 -28.33 123.99
CA GLY A 81 27.26 -27.74 122.72
C GLY A 81 28.41 -27.40 121.77
N VAL A 82 29.51 -26.84 122.29
CA VAL A 82 30.74 -26.60 121.50
C VAL A 82 31.39 -27.92 121.06
N GLY A 83 31.39 -28.94 121.91
CA GLY A 83 31.83 -30.30 121.56
C GLY A 83 31.00 -30.91 120.41
N SER A 84 29.68 -30.86 120.51
CA SER A 84 28.74 -31.32 119.47
C SER A 84 28.83 -30.49 118.18
N LEU A 85 29.11 -29.19 118.28
CA LEU A 85 29.34 -28.33 117.12
C LEU A 85 30.68 -28.66 116.43
N SER A 86 31.71 -28.99 117.19
CA SER A 86 33.01 -29.44 116.66
C SER A 86 32.90 -30.78 115.93
N THR A 87 32.22 -31.78 116.52
CA THR A 87 31.98 -33.06 115.83
C THR A 87 31.04 -32.88 114.63
N GLY A 88 29.98 -32.07 114.76
CA GLY A 88 29.09 -31.71 113.65
C GLY A 88 29.82 -31.03 112.49
N LEU A 89 30.74 -30.10 112.78
CA LEU A 89 31.55 -29.42 111.77
C LEU A 89 32.58 -30.36 111.13
N SER A 90 33.18 -31.27 111.91
CA SER A 90 34.09 -32.31 111.38
C SER A 90 33.36 -33.29 110.45
N THR A 91 32.15 -33.72 110.82
CA THR A 91 31.26 -34.50 109.96
C THR A 91 30.85 -33.71 108.72
N THR A 92 30.53 -32.41 108.86
CA THR A 92 30.22 -31.53 107.72
C THR A 92 31.41 -31.42 106.76
N ASN A 93 32.62 -31.21 107.27
CA ASN A 93 33.84 -31.15 106.47
C ASN A 93 34.14 -32.49 105.77
N SER A 94 33.94 -33.61 106.47
CA SER A 94 34.08 -34.96 105.89
C SER A 94 33.04 -35.22 104.80
N ASN A 95 31.79 -34.80 105.01
CA ASN A 95 30.71 -34.90 104.02
C ASN A 95 30.97 -33.99 102.81
N VAL A 96 31.51 -32.79 103.01
CA VAL A 96 31.94 -31.88 101.92
C VAL A 96 33.11 -32.48 101.12
N GLY A 97 34.09 -33.11 101.80
CA GLY A 97 35.19 -33.82 101.14
C GLY A 97 34.72 -35.04 100.34
N ALA A 98 33.82 -35.84 100.91
CA ALA A 98 33.19 -36.97 100.22
C ALA A 98 32.34 -36.49 99.03
N LEU A 99 31.52 -35.45 99.20
CA LEU A 99 30.73 -34.85 98.13
C LEU A 99 31.62 -34.26 97.02
N SER A 100 32.76 -33.64 97.36
CA SER A 100 33.74 -33.14 96.38
C SER A 100 34.38 -34.28 95.58
N SER A 101 34.74 -35.38 96.24
CA SER A 101 35.25 -36.60 95.59
C SER A 101 34.19 -37.28 94.70
N SER A 102 32.94 -37.36 95.18
CA SER A 102 31.81 -37.90 94.40
C SER A 102 31.44 -37.00 93.21
N ALA A 103 31.46 -35.68 93.39
CA ALA A 103 31.18 -34.71 92.35
C ALA A 103 32.29 -34.70 91.28
N SER A 104 33.57 -34.68 91.67
CA SER A 104 34.68 -34.77 90.71
C SER A 104 34.71 -36.10 89.96
N THR A 105 34.43 -37.22 90.62
CA THR A 105 34.25 -38.52 89.96
C THR A 105 33.06 -38.49 88.99
N GLY A 106 31.90 -38.00 89.43
CA GLY A 106 30.70 -37.89 88.59
C GLY A 106 30.88 -36.95 87.39
N ILE A 107 31.57 -35.83 87.57
CA ILE A 107 31.96 -34.90 86.51
C ILE A 107 32.94 -35.57 85.54
N SER A 108 33.90 -36.36 86.03
CA SER A 108 34.84 -37.11 85.19
C SER A 108 34.14 -38.19 84.37
N THR A 109 33.20 -38.95 84.97
CA THR A 109 32.36 -39.92 84.25
C THR A 109 31.44 -39.23 83.24
N ALA A 110 30.82 -38.11 83.61
CA ALA A 110 29.98 -37.32 82.70
C ALA A 110 30.79 -36.74 81.53
N MET A 111 32.00 -36.21 81.78
CA MET A 111 32.90 -35.70 80.75
C MET A 111 33.44 -36.82 79.85
N SER A 112 33.68 -38.01 80.40
CA SER A 112 34.00 -39.22 79.62
C SER A 112 32.84 -39.62 78.72
N GLY A 113 31.61 -39.61 79.24
CA GLY A 113 30.38 -39.84 78.46
C GLY A 113 30.15 -38.80 77.38
N VAL A 114 30.39 -37.51 77.66
CA VAL A 114 30.37 -36.42 76.67
C VAL A 114 31.45 -36.61 75.60
N ASN A 115 32.65 -37.09 75.96
CA ASN A 115 33.70 -37.39 74.99
C ASN A 115 33.34 -38.59 74.10
N SER A 116 32.79 -39.67 74.65
CA SER A 116 32.27 -40.80 73.87
C SER A 116 31.06 -40.43 73.00
N LEU A 117 30.21 -39.52 73.47
CA LEU A 117 29.13 -38.95 72.66
C LEU A 117 29.67 -38.03 71.55
N SER A 118 30.74 -37.28 71.82
CA SER A 118 31.43 -36.44 70.83
C SER A 118 32.09 -37.28 69.72
N THR A 119 32.77 -38.38 70.05
CA THR A 119 33.36 -39.27 69.04
C THR A 119 32.28 -40.05 68.29
N GLY A 120 31.21 -40.50 68.97
CA GLY A 120 30.03 -41.10 68.32
C GLY A 120 29.34 -40.13 67.36
N LEU A 121 29.10 -38.89 67.77
CA LEU A 121 28.51 -37.84 66.95
C LEU A 121 29.43 -37.43 65.79
N SER A 122 30.75 -37.37 66.00
CA SER A 122 31.74 -37.11 64.95
C SER A 122 31.77 -38.22 63.91
N THR A 123 31.62 -39.48 64.35
CA THR A 123 31.49 -40.65 63.46
C THR A 123 30.18 -40.60 62.67
N THR A 124 29.06 -40.29 63.33
CA THR A 124 27.76 -40.08 62.66
C THR A 124 27.82 -38.94 61.65
N ASN A 125 28.43 -37.80 62.01
CA ASN A 125 28.63 -36.67 61.11
C ASN A 125 29.49 -37.05 59.90
N SER A 126 30.58 -37.80 60.11
CA SER A 126 31.43 -38.31 59.02
C SER A 126 30.69 -39.25 58.08
N ASN A 127 29.83 -40.13 58.63
CA ASN A 127 28.98 -41.02 57.84
C ASN A 127 27.91 -40.25 57.07
N VAL A 128 27.28 -39.23 57.66
CA VAL A 128 26.31 -38.35 57.00
C VAL A 128 26.98 -37.52 55.91
N SER A 129 28.18 -36.97 56.14
CA SER A 129 28.97 -36.26 55.12
C SER A 129 29.35 -37.18 53.95
N SER A 130 29.77 -38.42 54.24
CA SER A 130 30.12 -39.42 53.23
C SER A 130 28.90 -39.85 52.41
N LEU A 131 27.76 -40.08 53.06
CA LEU A 131 26.49 -40.41 52.41
C LEU A 131 25.96 -39.24 51.57
N SER A 132 26.06 -38.01 52.06
CA SER A 132 25.72 -36.79 51.30
C SER A 132 26.63 -36.62 50.07
N SER A 133 27.92 -36.90 50.20
CA SER A 133 28.88 -36.87 49.08
C SER A 133 28.59 -37.94 48.04
N SER A 134 28.25 -39.15 48.48
CA SER A 134 27.86 -40.27 47.61
C SER A 134 26.52 -40.02 46.92
N ALA A 135 25.54 -39.49 47.64
CA ALA A 135 24.21 -39.17 47.12
C ALA A 135 24.28 -38.01 46.12
N SER A 136 25.00 -36.93 46.41
CA SER A 136 25.20 -35.82 45.45
C SER A 136 25.98 -36.26 44.21
N THR A 137 26.98 -37.12 44.34
CA THR A 137 27.69 -37.71 43.19
C THR A 137 26.77 -38.60 42.35
N GLY A 138 25.95 -39.44 42.98
CA GLY A 138 24.96 -40.30 42.31
C GLY A 138 23.87 -39.49 41.60
N ILE A 139 23.32 -38.46 42.27
CA ILE A 139 22.32 -37.54 41.70
C ILE A 139 22.93 -36.75 40.53
N SER A 140 24.17 -36.26 40.66
CA SER A 140 24.88 -35.55 39.58
C SER A 140 25.12 -36.46 38.36
N THR A 141 25.50 -37.72 38.60
CA THR A 141 25.66 -38.73 37.54
C THR A 141 24.33 -39.03 36.86
N ALA A 142 23.26 -39.24 37.62
CA ALA A 142 21.92 -39.47 37.09
C ALA A 142 21.39 -38.26 36.31
N MET A 143 21.59 -37.04 36.81
CA MET A 143 21.20 -35.80 36.13
C MET A 143 22.03 -35.56 34.86
N SER A 144 23.31 -35.94 34.84
CA SER A 144 24.14 -35.94 33.63
C SER A 144 23.63 -36.94 32.59
N GLY A 145 23.18 -38.13 33.02
CA GLY A 145 22.50 -39.11 32.17
C GLY A 145 21.18 -38.58 31.60
N VAL A 146 20.33 -37.97 32.43
CA VAL A 146 19.07 -37.33 32.01
C VAL A 146 19.32 -36.17 31.05
N ASN A 147 20.35 -35.35 31.27
CA ASN A 147 20.73 -34.28 30.35
C ASN A 147 21.23 -34.84 29.00
N SER A 148 22.02 -35.92 29.02
CA SER A 148 22.49 -36.60 27.80
C SER A 148 21.35 -37.27 27.01
N LEU A 149 20.34 -37.79 27.71
CA LEU A 149 19.11 -38.29 27.10
C LEU A 149 18.24 -37.15 26.56
N SER A 150 18.19 -36.01 27.26
CA SER A 150 17.48 -34.80 26.82
C SER A 150 18.08 -34.21 25.54
N THR A 151 19.41 -34.12 25.45
CA THR A 151 20.09 -33.68 24.21
C THR A 151 19.89 -34.69 23.07
N GLY A 152 20.05 -36.00 23.32
CA GLY A 152 19.79 -37.04 22.30
C GLY A 152 18.34 -37.10 21.82
N LEU A 153 17.37 -36.85 22.70
CA LEU A 153 15.96 -36.72 22.32
C LEU A 153 15.70 -35.41 21.54
N SER A 154 16.42 -34.34 21.88
CA SER A 154 16.32 -33.04 21.17
C SER A 154 16.94 -33.08 19.78
N THR A 155 18.05 -33.79 19.57
CA THR A 155 18.59 -34.06 18.22
C THR A 155 17.61 -34.93 17.43
N THR A 156 17.15 -36.04 18.00
CA THR A 156 16.15 -36.92 17.36
C THR A 156 14.88 -36.17 16.93
N LYS A 157 14.38 -35.26 17.79
CA LYS A 157 13.24 -34.37 17.49
C LYS A 157 13.56 -33.40 16.33
N SER A 158 14.78 -32.89 16.28
CA SER A 158 15.26 -31.97 15.23
C SER A 158 15.43 -32.70 13.89
N ASP A 159 15.96 -33.92 13.90
CA ASP A 159 16.14 -34.76 12.71
C ASP A 159 14.79 -35.16 12.10
N VAL A 160 13.81 -35.54 12.93
CA VAL A 160 12.42 -35.78 12.50
C VAL A 160 11.77 -34.50 11.97
N GLY A 161 12.09 -33.34 12.55
CA GLY A 161 11.68 -32.04 12.03
C GLY A 161 12.25 -31.74 10.65
N ALA A 162 13.56 -31.91 10.47
CA ALA A 162 14.27 -31.70 9.21
C ALA A 162 13.80 -32.66 8.11
N LEU A 163 13.51 -33.92 8.46
CA LEU A 163 12.91 -34.90 7.56
C LEU A 163 11.50 -34.49 7.12
N SER A 164 10.67 -33.99 8.05
CA SER A 164 9.33 -33.47 7.75
C SER A 164 9.37 -32.23 6.84
N SER A 165 10.27 -31.29 7.10
CA SER A 165 10.50 -30.12 6.24
C SER A 165 11.01 -30.51 4.85
N SER A 166 11.89 -31.50 4.76
CA SER A 166 12.42 -32.02 3.49
C SER A 166 11.35 -32.75 2.69
N ALA A 167 10.54 -33.60 3.33
CA ALA A 167 9.45 -34.32 2.69
C ALA A 167 8.34 -33.38 2.20
N SER A 168 7.92 -32.41 3.02
CA SER A 168 6.92 -31.40 2.62
C SER A 168 7.44 -30.48 1.50
N THR A 169 8.71 -30.08 1.53
CA THR A 169 9.35 -29.32 0.44
C THR A 169 9.41 -30.14 -0.86
N GLY A 170 9.76 -31.43 -0.78
CA GLY A 170 9.77 -32.34 -1.92
C GLY A 170 8.37 -32.53 -2.54
N ILE A 171 7.36 -32.78 -1.71
CA ILE A 171 5.95 -32.92 -2.12
C ILE A 171 5.44 -31.61 -2.74
N SER A 172 5.71 -30.46 -2.12
CA SER A 172 5.33 -29.15 -2.64
C SER A 172 6.00 -28.83 -3.98
N THR A 173 7.27 -29.21 -4.16
CA THR A 173 8.00 -29.08 -5.42
C THR A 173 7.40 -29.99 -6.51
N ALA A 174 7.09 -31.25 -6.18
CA ALA A 174 6.43 -32.18 -7.10
C ALA A 174 5.03 -31.68 -7.51
N MET A 175 4.23 -31.20 -6.56
CA MET A 175 2.90 -30.65 -6.83
C MET A 175 2.96 -29.34 -7.63
N SER A 176 3.99 -28.51 -7.42
CA SER A 176 4.27 -27.34 -8.27
C SER A 176 4.62 -27.75 -9.71
N GLY A 177 5.37 -28.85 -9.88
CA GLY A 177 5.62 -29.47 -11.19
C GLY A 177 4.34 -29.96 -11.87
N VAL A 178 3.47 -30.66 -11.14
CA VAL A 178 2.15 -31.11 -11.64
C VAL A 178 1.26 -29.92 -12.03
N ASN A 179 1.24 -28.84 -11.25
CA ASN A 179 0.48 -27.64 -11.57
C ASN A 179 1.05 -26.90 -12.80
N SER A 180 2.38 -26.89 -12.96
CA SER A 180 3.06 -26.35 -14.15
C SER A 180 2.74 -27.18 -15.40
N LEU A 181 2.66 -28.51 -15.27
CA LEU A 181 2.24 -29.41 -16.35
C LEU A 181 0.74 -29.24 -16.68
N SER A 182 -0.11 -29.07 -15.67
CA SER A 182 -1.55 -28.80 -15.83
C SER A 182 -1.82 -27.50 -16.59
N THR A 183 -1.10 -26.41 -16.25
CA THR A 183 -1.19 -25.13 -16.95
C THR A 183 -0.56 -25.16 -18.36
N GLY A 184 0.54 -25.92 -18.55
CA GLY A 184 1.10 -26.21 -19.89
C GLY A 184 0.16 -27.02 -20.79
N LEU A 185 -0.53 -28.02 -20.24
CA LEU A 185 -1.54 -28.80 -20.97
C LEU A 185 -2.79 -27.96 -21.25
N SER A 186 -3.21 -27.12 -20.31
CA SER A 186 -4.36 -26.21 -20.48
C SER A 186 -4.10 -25.17 -21.56
N THR A 187 -2.91 -24.55 -21.60
CA THR A 187 -2.51 -23.62 -22.67
C THR A 187 -2.39 -24.34 -24.02
N THR A 188 -1.86 -25.58 -24.04
CA THR A 188 -1.87 -26.42 -25.26
C THR A 188 -3.29 -26.69 -25.76
N ASN A 189 -4.24 -27.04 -24.88
CA ASN A 189 -5.64 -27.25 -25.22
C ASN A 189 -6.32 -25.96 -25.73
N SER A 190 -6.03 -24.81 -25.11
CA SER A 190 -6.52 -23.50 -25.58
C SER A 190 -5.96 -23.12 -26.95
N ASN A 191 -4.68 -23.45 -27.22
CA ASN A 191 -4.06 -23.22 -28.53
C ASN A 191 -4.69 -24.12 -29.61
N VAL A 192 -4.92 -25.40 -29.34
CA VAL A 192 -5.65 -26.32 -30.24
C VAL A 192 -7.09 -25.83 -30.48
N SER A 193 -7.79 -25.38 -29.43
CA SER A 193 -9.15 -24.84 -29.52
C SER A 193 -9.19 -23.55 -30.37
N SER A 194 -8.20 -22.67 -30.19
CA SER A 194 -8.06 -21.42 -30.95
C SER A 194 -7.70 -21.67 -32.41
N LEU A 195 -6.81 -22.64 -32.68
CA LEU A 195 -6.46 -23.07 -34.04
C LEU A 195 -7.66 -23.70 -34.76
N SER A 196 -8.42 -24.56 -34.07
CA SER A 196 -9.65 -25.15 -34.60
C SER A 196 -10.69 -24.07 -34.94
N SER A 197 -10.89 -23.11 -34.03
CA SER A 197 -11.78 -21.95 -34.25
C SER A 197 -11.33 -21.07 -35.42
N SER A 198 -10.01 -20.86 -35.56
CA SER A 198 -9.43 -20.08 -36.65
C SER A 198 -9.56 -20.81 -38.00
N ALA A 199 -9.32 -22.12 -38.01
CA ALA A 199 -9.46 -22.96 -39.20
C ALA A 199 -10.93 -23.05 -39.66
N SER A 200 -11.89 -23.27 -38.75
CA SER A 200 -13.30 -23.28 -39.08
C SER A 200 -13.80 -21.91 -39.56
N THR A 201 -13.31 -20.82 -38.97
CA THR A 201 -13.61 -19.45 -39.44
C THR A 201 -13.05 -19.23 -40.84
N GLY A 202 -11.78 -19.57 -41.09
CA GLY A 202 -11.15 -19.45 -42.40
C GLY A 202 -11.83 -20.27 -43.49
N ILE A 203 -12.22 -21.52 -43.19
CA ILE A 203 -13.00 -22.38 -44.09
C ILE A 203 -14.38 -21.75 -44.36
N SER A 204 -15.09 -21.29 -43.33
CA SER A 204 -16.39 -20.64 -43.49
C SER A 204 -16.31 -19.34 -44.30
N THR A 205 -15.25 -18.54 -44.13
CA THR A 205 -14.96 -17.36 -44.97
C THR A 205 -14.68 -17.76 -46.41
N ALA A 206 -13.89 -18.82 -46.65
CA ALA A 206 -13.63 -19.32 -48.00
C ALA A 206 -14.92 -19.84 -48.68
N THR A 207 -15.75 -20.60 -47.97
CA THR A 207 -17.07 -21.05 -48.45
C THR A 207 -17.99 -19.86 -48.75
N SER A 208 -17.97 -18.82 -47.91
CA SER A 208 -18.74 -17.58 -48.15
C SER A 208 -18.25 -16.82 -49.38
N GLY A 209 -16.93 -16.81 -49.62
CA GLY A 209 -16.32 -16.27 -50.84
C GLY A 209 -16.73 -17.06 -52.09
N VAL A 210 -16.73 -18.40 -52.02
CA VAL A 210 -17.20 -19.26 -53.12
C VAL A 210 -18.70 -19.06 -53.40
N ASN A 211 -19.54 -18.93 -52.36
CA ASN A 211 -20.96 -18.58 -52.54
C ASN A 211 -21.14 -17.19 -53.15
N SER A 212 -20.35 -16.20 -52.74
CA SER A 212 -20.39 -14.84 -53.31
C SER A 212 -19.94 -14.80 -54.77
N LEU A 213 -18.95 -15.63 -55.14
CA LEU A 213 -18.53 -15.82 -56.53
C LEU A 213 -19.59 -16.56 -57.35
N SER A 214 -20.25 -17.55 -56.76
CA SER A 214 -21.36 -18.30 -57.39
C SER A 214 -22.58 -17.40 -57.67
N THR A 215 -22.97 -16.55 -56.72
CA THR A 215 -24.05 -15.57 -56.95
C THR A 215 -23.64 -14.48 -57.93
N GLY A 216 -22.39 -13.99 -57.88
CA GLY A 216 -21.84 -13.04 -58.86
C GLY A 216 -21.75 -13.59 -60.28
N LEU A 217 -21.41 -14.87 -60.44
CA LEU A 217 -21.44 -15.57 -61.72
C LEU A 217 -22.89 -15.79 -62.19
N SER A 218 -23.80 -16.10 -61.28
CA SER A 218 -25.23 -16.27 -61.58
C SER A 218 -25.87 -14.96 -62.04
N THR A 219 -25.60 -13.83 -61.39
CA THR A 219 -26.08 -12.52 -61.86
C THR A 219 -25.42 -12.10 -63.17
N THR A 220 -24.14 -12.43 -63.38
CA THR A 220 -23.48 -12.24 -64.69
C THR A 220 -24.18 -13.03 -65.79
N ASN A 221 -24.51 -14.31 -65.54
CA ASN A 221 -25.25 -15.15 -66.48
C ASN A 221 -26.68 -14.63 -66.74
N SER A 222 -27.37 -14.15 -65.71
CA SER A 222 -28.69 -13.49 -65.85
C SER A 222 -28.62 -12.19 -66.63
N ASN A 223 -27.56 -11.39 -66.46
CA ASN A 223 -27.33 -10.15 -67.21
C ASN A 223 -27.03 -10.45 -68.69
N VAL A 224 -26.19 -11.45 -68.98
CA VAL A 224 -25.94 -11.94 -70.35
C VAL A 224 -27.24 -12.43 -70.99
N SER A 225 -28.04 -13.23 -70.28
CA SER A 225 -29.34 -13.73 -70.77
C SER A 225 -30.33 -12.59 -71.04
N SER A 226 -30.39 -11.59 -70.15
CA SER A 226 -31.24 -10.41 -70.29
C SER A 226 -30.79 -9.50 -71.44
N LEU A 227 -29.48 -9.35 -71.63
CA LEU A 227 -28.90 -8.61 -72.76
C LEU A 227 -29.16 -9.34 -74.08
N SER A 228 -29.03 -10.66 -74.14
CA SER A 228 -29.40 -11.47 -75.31
C SER A 228 -30.88 -11.35 -75.65
N SER A 229 -31.76 -11.31 -74.64
CA SER A 229 -33.20 -11.13 -74.80
C SER A 229 -33.56 -9.71 -75.25
N SER A 230 -32.84 -8.69 -74.73
CA SER A 230 -33.00 -7.30 -75.13
C SER A 230 -32.48 -7.04 -76.55
N ALA A 231 -31.34 -7.65 -76.91
CA ALA A 231 -30.76 -7.55 -78.25
C ALA A 231 -31.63 -8.24 -79.30
N SER A 232 -32.14 -9.45 -79.04
CA SER A 232 -33.06 -10.12 -79.96
C SER A 232 -34.40 -9.39 -80.10
N THR A 233 -34.94 -8.83 -79.01
CA THR A 233 -36.13 -7.96 -79.06
C THR A 233 -35.85 -6.67 -79.84
N GLY A 234 -34.69 -6.05 -79.65
CA GLY A 234 -34.26 -4.85 -80.38
C GLY A 234 -34.06 -5.10 -81.88
N ILE A 235 -33.43 -6.22 -82.25
CA ILE A 235 -33.27 -6.67 -83.63
C ILE A 235 -34.64 -6.97 -84.26
N SER A 236 -35.52 -7.68 -83.55
CA SER A 236 -36.89 -7.95 -84.01
C SER A 236 -37.69 -6.66 -84.21
N THR A 237 -37.59 -5.70 -83.29
CA THR A 237 -38.22 -4.37 -83.39
C THR A 237 -37.66 -3.57 -84.56
N ALA A 238 -36.33 -3.57 -84.77
CA ALA A 238 -35.69 -2.92 -85.92
C ALA A 238 -36.11 -3.56 -87.25
N GLN A 239 -36.20 -4.90 -87.30
CA GLN A 239 -36.70 -5.64 -88.46
C GLN A 239 -38.18 -5.31 -88.74
N SER A 240 -39.04 -5.27 -87.72
CA SER A 240 -40.42 -4.80 -87.84
C SER A 240 -40.51 -3.33 -88.29
N GLY A 241 -39.57 -2.49 -87.85
CA GLY A 241 -39.42 -1.10 -88.32
C GLY A 241 -39.04 -1.02 -89.79
N VAL A 242 -38.09 -1.84 -90.26
CA VAL A 242 -37.72 -1.97 -91.67
C VAL A 242 -38.88 -2.53 -92.51
N THR A 243 -39.63 -3.51 -92.01
CA THR A 243 -40.85 -4.00 -92.66
C THR A 243 -41.92 -2.90 -92.75
N SER A 244 -42.11 -2.11 -91.69
CA SER A 244 -43.07 -0.99 -91.64
C SER A 244 -42.65 0.17 -92.54
N LEU A 245 -41.35 0.44 -92.66
CA LEU A 245 -40.81 1.41 -93.61
C LEU A 245 -40.93 0.91 -95.05
N SER A 246 -40.79 -0.40 -95.29
CA SER A 246 -41.01 -1.02 -96.60
C SER A 246 -42.48 -0.95 -97.04
N THR A 247 -43.43 -1.26 -96.15
CA THR A 247 -44.87 -1.08 -96.45
C THR A 247 -45.26 0.40 -96.54
N GLY A 248 -44.67 1.27 -95.72
CA GLY A 248 -44.81 2.72 -95.80
C GLY A 248 -44.31 3.29 -97.12
N LEU A 249 -43.12 2.88 -97.58
CA LEU A 249 -42.53 3.28 -98.86
C LEU A 249 -43.34 2.72 -100.04
N LYS A 250 -43.83 1.48 -99.95
CA LYS A 250 -44.77 0.91 -100.94
C LYS A 250 -46.06 1.72 -101.02
N THR A 251 -46.59 2.16 -99.88
CA THR A 251 -47.78 3.02 -99.78
C THR A 251 -47.52 4.41 -100.35
N ALA A 252 -46.38 5.02 -100.02
CA ALA A 252 -45.94 6.29 -100.60
C ALA A 252 -45.77 6.19 -102.13
N ASN A 253 -45.21 5.09 -102.63
CA ASN A 253 -45.11 4.83 -104.06
C ASN A 253 -46.48 4.69 -104.73
N THR A 254 -47.45 3.99 -104.11
CA THR A 254 -48.83 4.00 -104.62
C THR A 254 -49.48 5.38 -104.54
N SER A 255 -49.20 6.18 -103.52
CA SER A 255 -49.66 7.57 -103.44
C SER A 255 -49.03 8.48 -104.50
N ILE A 256 -47.76 8.26 -104.87
CA ILE A 256 -47.09 8.95 -105.97
C ILE A 256 -47.70 8.56 -107.32
N VAL A 257 -48.11 7.30 -107.51
CA VAL A 257 -48.85 6.84 -108.69
C VAL A 257 -50.27 7.43 -108.73
N SER A 258 -50.96 7.52 -107.60
CA SER A 258 -52.25 8.22 -107.49
C SER A 258 -52.10 9.73 -107.73
N LEU A 259 -50.99 10.34 -107.31
CA LEU A 259 -50.71 11.75 -107.54
C LEU A 259 -50.28 12.04 -108.98
N SER A 260 -49.56 11.12 -109.65
CA SER A 260 -49.19 11.28 -111.06
C SER A 260 -50.39 11.09 -112.00
N THR A 261 -51.30 10.16 -111.69
CA THR A 261 -52.60 10.03 -112.38
C THR A 261 -53.54 11.21 -112.08
N GLY A 262 -53.58 11.69 -110.84
CA GLY A 262 -54.30 12.91 -110.47
C GLY A 262 -53.73 14.17 -111.12
N LEU A 263 -52.40 14.28 -111.26
CA LEU A 263 -51.74 15.38 -111.97
C LEU A 263 -51.93 15.28 -113.48
N SER A 264 -51.93 14.07 -114.05
CA SER A 264 -52.30 13.84 -115.46
C SER A 264 -53.75 14.27 -115.73
N THR A 265 -54.68 13.95 -114.82
CA THR A 265 -56.07 14.41 -114.87
C THR A 265 -56.15 15.94 -114.71
N THR A 266 -55.38 16.53 -113.80
CA THR A 266 -55.29 17.98 -113.62
C THR A 266 -54.73 18.66 -114.87
N ASN A 267 -53.72 18.09 -115.52
CA ASN A 267 -53.16 18.58 -116.77
C ASN A 267 -54.19 18.50 -117.91
N SER A 268 -54.98 17.43 -118.00
CA SER A 268 -56.10 17.32 -118.94
C SER A 268 -57.21 18.35 -118.66
N ASN A 269 -57.51 18.61 -117.39
CA ASN A 269 -58.47 19.64 -116.98
C ASN A 269 -57.94 21.06 -117.23
N VAL A 270 -56.64 21.31 -117.05
CA VAL A 270 -55.99 22.60 -117.35
C VAL A 270 -55.88 22.82 -118.85
N ALA A 271 -55.62 21.78 -119.65
CA ALA A 271 -55.71 21.86 -121.12
C ALA A 271 -57.15 22.20 -121.55
N SER A 272 -58.15 21.52 -121.00
CA SER A 272 -59.57 21.79 -121.27
C SER A 272 -59.98 23.21 -120.83
N MET A 273 -59.57 23.65 -119.64
CA MET A 273 -59.81 24.99 -119.13
C MET A 273 -59.05 26.06 -119.92
N SER A 274 -57.86 25.77 -120.45
CA SER A 274 -57.11 26.66 -121.35
C SER A 274 -57.89 26.89 -122.66
N THR A 275 -58.48 25.83 -123.22
CA THR A 275 -59.39 25.94 -124.38
C THR A 275 -60.60 26.83 -124.06
N VAL A 276 -61.23 26.64 -122.90
CA VAL A 276 -62.39 27.44 -122.46
C VAL A 276 -62.01 28.90 -122.15
N TYR A 277 -60.93 29.14 -121.40
CA TYR A 277 -60.45 30.49 -121.08
C TYR A 277 -59.90 31.23 -122.29
N SER A 278 -59.40 30.54 -123.31
CA SER A 278 -59.07 31.18 -124.61
C SER A 278 -60.35 31.70 -125.29
N GLY A 279 -61.44 30.94 -125.22
CA GLY A 279 -62.77 31.41 -125.62
C GLY A 279 -63.24 32.63 -124.81
N SER A 280 -63.18 32.56 -123.48
CA SER A 280 -63.58 33.68 -122.60
C SER A 280 -62.68 34.91 -122.73
N LEU A 281 -61.37 34.76 -122.94
CA LEU A 281 -60.48 35.89 -123.19
C LEU A 281 -60.79 36.56 -124.52
N THR A 282 -61.25 35.81 -125.52
CA THR A 282 -61.72 36.36 -126.80
C THR A 282 -62.97 37.24 -126.62
N SER A 283 -63.88 36.90 -125.69
CA SER A 283 -65.01 37.76 -125.31
C SER A 283 -64.64 38.91 -124.35
N VAL A 284 -63.61 38.74 -123.52
CA VAL A 284 -63.09 39.82 -122.65
C VAL A 284 -62.29 40.86 -123.44
N PHE A 285 -61.48 40.49 -124.43
CA PHE A 285 -60.73 41.46 -125.25
C PHE A 285 -61.65 42.29 -126.14
N SER A 286 -62.70 41.70 -126.70
CA SER A 286 -63.76 42.46 -127.40
C SER A 286 -64.51 43.42 -126.47
N SER A 287 -64.64 43.08 -125.18
CA SER A 287 -65.19 43.97 -124.15
C SER A 287 -64.20 45.06 -123.69
N LEU A 288 -62.92 44.73 -123.46
CA LEU A 288 -61.88 45.65 -123.01
C LEU A 288 -61.54 46.69 -124.07
N SER A 289 -61.61 46.34 -125.36
CA SER A 289 -61.52 47.29 -126.47
C SER A 289 -62.62 48.37 -126.42
N SER A 290 -63.79 48.04 -125.86
CA SER A 290 -64.87 49.01 -125.62
C SER A 290 -64.70 49.83 -124.33
N VAL A 291 -63.82 49.42 -123.41
CA VAL A 291 -63.51 50.16 -122.18
C VAL A 291 -62.34 51.11 -122.40
N ASN A 292 -61.22 50.59 -122.93
CA ASN A 292 -59.90 51.22 -123.10
C ASN A 292 -59.89 52.67 -123.63
N SER A 293 -60.86 52.97 -124.50
CA SER A 293 -61.20 54.29 -125.03
C SER A 293 -61.52 55.35 -123.96
N SER A 294 -61.73 54.95 -122.70
CA SER A 294 -62.21 55.81 -121.62
C SER A 294 -61.10 56.35 -120.70
N LEU A 295 -59.94 55.69 -120.61
CA LEU A 295 -58.85 56.05 -119.66
C LEU A 295 -57.70 56.86 -120.27
N SER A 296 -57.54 56.88 -121.59
CA SER A 296 -56.47 57.63 -122.28
C SER A 296 -56.52 59.15 -122.02
N THR A 297 -57.58 59.62 -121.36
CA THR A 297 -57.90 60.99 -120.97
C THR A 297 -57.31 61.44 -119.63
N LEU A 298 -56.74 60.55 -118.80
CA LEU A 298 -56.51 60.84 -117.37
C LEU A 298 -55.04 61.03 -116.90
N THR A 299 -54.10 60.18 -117.30
CA THR A 299 -52.82 60.00 -116.55
C THR A 299 -51.77 61.12 -116.70
N PHE A 300 -52.07 62.20 -117.41
CA PHE A 300 -51.12 63.27 -117.78
C PHE A 300 -50.74 64.25 -116.63
N SER A 301 -50.84 63.86 -115.35
CA SER A 301 -51.08 64.84 -114.26
C SER A 301 -50.22 64.78 -112.97
N THR A 302 -49.26 63.87 -112.79
CA THR A 302 -48.70 63.58 -111.43
C THR A 302 -47.17 63.51 -111.24
N SER A 303 -46.34 63.64 -112.28
CA SER A 303 -44.94 63.17 -112.28
C SER A 303 -43.85 64.00 -111.52
N SER A 304 -44.16 64.76 -110.46
CA SER A 304 -43.36 65.98 -110.13
C SER A 304 -42.67 66.11 -108.75
N THR A 305 -42.80 65.18 -107.79
CA THR A 305 -42.60 65.53 -106.34
C THR A 305 -41.23 65.22 -105.69
N SER A 306 -40.31 64.55 -106.40
CA SER A 306 -38.83 64.74 -106.39
C SER A 306 -37.91 64.77 -105.14
N THR A 307 -36.78 64.04 -105.27
CA THR A 307 -35.34 64.37 -104.98
C THR A 307 -34.81 64.95 -103.65
N SER A 308 -35.56 65.58 -102.75
CA SER A 308 -34.97 66.57 -101.80
C SER A 308 -34.07 66.08 -100.63
N VAL A 309 -33.93 64.77 -100.37
CA VAL A 309 -33.47 64.26 -99.04
C VAL A 309 -31.94 64.10 -98.88
N VAL A 310 -31.17 64.02 -99.97
CA VAL A 310 -29.82 63.39 -99.96
C VAL A 310 -28.67 64.25 -99.38
N GLN A 311 -28.84 65.57 -99.23
CA GLN A 311 -27.71 66.50 -99.03
C GLN A 311 -27.11 66.59 -97.60
N LEU A 312 -27.73 66.03 -96.56
CA LEU A 312 -27.50 66.51 -95.19
C LEU A 312 -26.27 65.96 -94.43
N PHE A 313 -25.83 64.73 -94.69
CA PHE A 313 -25.00 63.98 -93.73
C PHE A 313 -23.47 64.08 -93.89
N THR A 314 -22.95 64.77 -94.90
CA THR A 314 -21.50 64.83 -95.19
C THR A 314 -20.67 65.60 -94.15
N GLY A 315 -21.28 66.44 -93.31
CA GLY A 315 -20.57 67.35 -92.40
C GLY A 315 -19.99 66.74 -91.11
N VAL A 316 -20.37 65.51 -90.72
CA VAL A 316 -20.09 64.99 -89.36
C VAL A 316 -18.61 64.60 -89.14
N ALA A 317 -17.91 64.18 -90.19
CA ALA A 317 -16.57 63.58 -90.07
C ALA A 317 -15.49 64.54 -89.51
N SER A 318 -15.59 65.84 -89.81
CA SER A 318 -14.59 66.85 -89.46
C SER A 318 -14.47 67.15 -87.97
N LEU A 319 -15.43 66.71 -87.14
CA LEU A 319 -15.44 67.00 -85.69
C LEU A 319 -14.43 66.12 -84.90
N SER A 320 -14.05 64.96 -85.45
CA SER A 320 -13.26 63.94 -84.75
C SER A 320 -11.82 64.35 -84.42
N THR A 321 -11.18 65.14 -85.28
CA THR A 321 -9.77 65.58 -85.10
C THR A 321 -9.62 66.69 -84.06
N GLY A 322 -10.65 67.51 -83.82
CA GLY A 322 -10.56 68.67 -82.94
C GLY A 322 -10.43 68.33 -81.44
N LEU A 323 -11.09 67.26 -80.98
CA LEU A 323 -11.24 66.98 -79.55
C LEU A 323 -9.97 66.42 -78.88
N SER A 324 -9.06 65.80 -79.65
CA SER A 324 -7.77 65.31 -79.13
C SER A 324 -6.93 66.45 -78.53
N THR A 325 -7.01 67.64 -79.10
CA THR A 325 -6.33 68.87 -78.62
C THR A 325 -6.75 69.26 -77.19
N THR A 326 -8.00 69.00 -76.81
CA THR A 326 -8.52 69.29 -75.46
C THR A 326 -7.81 68.47 -74.38
N ASN A 327 -7.35 67.26 -74.74
CA ASN A 327 -6.75 66.29 -73.82
C ASN A 327 -5.41 66.78 -73.21
N VAL A 328 -4.74 67.74 -73.85
CA VAL A 328 -3.47 68.34 -73.34
C VAL A 328 -3.73 69.51 -72.39
N ASN A 329 -4.81 70.28 -72.60
CA ASN A 329 -5.12 71.45 -71.76
C ASN A 329 -5.67 71.06 -70.38
N VAL A 330 -6.40 69.95 -70.28
CA VAL A 330 -6.89 69.41 -68.99
C VAL A 330 -5.73 69.05 -68.04
N ALA A 331 -4.60 68.59 -68.58
CA ALA A 331 -3.41 68.28 -67.78
C ALA A 331 -2.77 69.52 -67.11
N LYS A 332 -2.91 70.72 -67.69
CA LYS A 332 -2.41 71.97 -67.08
C LYS A 332 -3.28 72.42 -65.90
N LEU A 333 -4.61 72.31 -66.03
CA LEU A 333 -5.57 72.65 -64.99
C LEU A 333 -5.36 71.84 -63.70
N ASN A 334 -4.89 70.59 -63.82
CA ASN A 334 -4.64 69.71 -62.67
C ASN A 334 -3.48 70.17 -61.76
N THR A 335 -2.63 71.10 -62.22
CA THR A 335 -1.55 71.69 -61.40
C THR A 335 -1.96 73.04 -60.79
N GLU A 336 -2.79 73.83 -61.48
CA GLU A 336 -3.25 75.14 -61.00
C GLU A 336 -4.38 75.04 -59.96
N TYR A 337 -5.29 74.06 -60.07
CA TYR A 337 -6.44 73.93 -59.15
C TYR A 337 -6.01 73.71 -57.69
N THR A 338 -4.92 72.98 -57.45
CA THR A 338 -4.32 72.77 -56.12
C THR A 338 -3.90 74.09 -55.45
N SER A 339 -3.50 75.09 -56.24
CA SER A 339 -3.15 76.44 -55.78
C SER A 339 -4.36 77.36 -55.64
N LEU A 340 -5.52 77.00 -56.19
CA LEU A 340 -6.77 77.75 -56.07
C LEU A 340 -7.59 77.31 -54.84
N SER A 341 -7.48 76.03 -54.47
CA SER A 341 -8.11 75.45 -53.27
C SER A 341 -7.71 76.12 -51.95
N THR A 342 -6.58 76.83 -51.92
CA THR A 342 -6.09 77.61 -50.77
C THR A 342 -6.50 79.08 -50.80
N GLY A 343 -7.12 79.57 -51.87
CA GLY A 343 -7.44 81.00 -52.04
C GLY A 343 -8.90 81.38 -51.77
N ILE A 344 -9.87 80.67 -52.38
CA ILE A 344 -11.26 81.16 -52.54
C ILE A 344 -12.22 80.72 -51.42
N THR A 345 -11.70 80.16 -50.33
CA THR A 345 -12.33 80.24 -49.00
C THR A 345 -12.62 81.71 -48.58
N SER A 346 -11.99 82.68 -49.25
CA SER A 346 -12.06 84.12 -48.95
C SER A 346 -13.11 84.93 -49.74
N LEU A 347 -13.86 84.34 -50.68
CA LEU A 347 -14.82 85.07 -51.54
C LEU A 347 -16.04 84.19 -51.88
N SER A 348 -16.92 83.87 -50.94
CA SER A 348 -17.72 84.79 -50.12
C SER A 348 -18.56 85.78 -50.93
N THR A 349 -19.88 85.69 -50.76
CA THR A 349 -20.84 86.81 -50.80
C THR A 349 -20.91 87.67 -52.08
N GLN A 350 -21.31 87.11 -53.24
CA GLN A 350 -22.00 87.89 -54.28
C GLN A 350 -22.84 87.08 -55.29
N MET A 351 -24.13 87.47 -55.41
CA MET A 351 -25.02 87.59 -56.59
C MET A 351 -24.91 86.56 -57.75
N ALA A 352 -25.94 85.87 -58.26
CA ALA A 352 -27.41 86.00 -58.28
C ALA A 352 -28.04 87.07 -59.22
N SER A 353 -28.62 86.60 -60.35
CA SER A 353 -29.70 87.24 -61.19
C SER A 353 -29.33 88.48 -62.05
N PRO A 354 -30.20 89.06 -62.95
CA PRO A 354 -31.34 88.52 -63.75
C PRO A 354 -31.49 89.04 -65.24
N GLY A 355 -32.25 88.32 -66.09
CA GLY A 355 -33.16 88.85 -67.17
C GLY A 355 -32.60 89.59 -68.43
N PHE A 356 -33.40 90.21 -69.34
CA PHE A 356 -34.68 89.83 -70.02
C PHE A 356 -35.16 90.86 -71.12
N GLY A 357 -35.58 90.43 -72.33
CA GLY A 357 -36.44 91.18 -73.33
C GLY A 357 -35.80 92.29 -74.22
N LYS A 358 -36.44 92.89 -75.27
CA LYS A 358 -37.72 92.68 -76.02
C LYS A 358 -37.79 93.58 -77.32
N GLY A 359 -38.52 93.25 -78.43
CA GLY A 359 -38.71 94.13 -79.64
C GLY A 359 -39.59 93.61 -80.83
N ASN A 360 -40.11 94.49 -81.74
CA ASN A 360 -41.25 94.33 -82.72
C ASN A 360 -40.91 94.13 -84.25
N GLY A 361 -41.89 93.72 -85.13
CA GLY A 361 -41.86 93.83 -86.64
C GLY A 361 -43.04 93.16 -87.45
N ASN A 362 -43.30 93.51 -88.75
CA ASN A 362 -44.42 92.99 -89.64
C ASN A 362 -44.22 93.26 -91.20
N GLY A 363 -44.92 92.58 -92.17
CA GLY A 363 -44.84 92.85 -93.66
C GLY A 363 -45.63 91.96 -94.70
N SER A 364 -45.65 92.32 -96.02
CA SER A 364 -46.32 91.63 -97.22
C SER A 364 -45.76 92.15 -98.61
N SER A 365 -46.12 91.92 -99.91
CA SER A 365 -47.32 91.48 -100.74
C SER A 365 -46.94 91.13 -102.25
N THR A 366 -47.91 90.81 -103.18
CA THR A 366 -48.02 91.19 -104.68
C THR A 366 -48.23 90.11 -105.83
N SER A 367 -49.22 90.34 -106.73
CA SER A 367 -49.47 90.03 -108.21
C SER A 367 -49.01 88.73 -108.99
N THR A 368 -49.84 88.25 -109.97
CA THR A 368 -49.60 88.18 -111.48
C THR A 368 -50.51 87.15 -112.23
N SER A 369 -50.52 87.13 -113.58
CA SER A 369 -51.49 86.45 -114.49
C SER A 369 -50.94 85.27 -115.34
N VAL A 370 -51.79 84.68 -116.21
CA VAL A 370 -51.60 83.47 -117.07
C VAL A 370 -51.71 82.14 -116.30
N SER A 371 -52.62 81.23 -116.71
CA SER A 371 -53.01 80.06 -115.89
C SER A 371 -53.57 78.85 -116.67
N THR A 372 -53.81 77.75 -115.95
CA THR A 372 -53.58 76.34 -116.35
C THR A 372 -54.63 75.36 -115.79
N ALA A 373 -54.51 74.04 -116.07
CA ALA A 373 -55.45 73.02 -115.61
C ALA A 373 -54.78 71.70 -115.16
N SER A 374 -55.20 71.12 -114.02
CA SER A 374 -54.85 69.76 -113.54
C SER A 374 -55.62 69.33 -112.26
N SER A 375 -55.79 68.01 -112.05
CA SER A 375 -55.88 67.33 -110.72
C SER A 375 -57.08 67.66 -109.77
N PRO A 376 -57.15 67.17 -108.50
CA PRO A 376 -57.23 65.76 -108.00
C PRO A 376 -58.27 65.55 -106.84
N SER A 377 -58.09 64.53 -105.96
CA SER A 377 -58.50 64.37 -104.50
C SER A 377 -59.33 63.09 -104.18
N THR A 378 -58.87 62.04 -103.46
CA THR A 378 -58.64 61.77 -101.99
C THR A 378 -59.91 61.36 -101.17
N SER A 379 -59.92 60.66 -100.01
CA SER A 379 -59.02 60.69 -98.83
C SER A 379 -59.19 59.52 -97.77
N THR A 380 -58.09 59.08 -97.12
CA THR A 380 -57.86 58.76 -95.65
C THR A 380 -58.76 57.78 -94.82
N SER A 381 -58.50 57.27 -93.57
CA SER A 381 -57.56 57.54 -92.43
C SER A 381 -57.46 56.41 -91.33
N THR A 382 -56.29 56.25 -90.63
CA THR A 382 -56.07 55.91 -89.16
C THR A 382 -56.63 54.63 -88.45
N SER A 383 -56.28 54.18 -87.21
CA SER A 383 -55.04 54.11 -86.36
C SER A 383 -55.26 53.40 -84.97
N ALA A 384 -54.17 53.05 -84.24
CA ALA A 384 -54.01 52.91 -82.75
C ALA A 384 -54.30 51.58 -81.97
N SER A 385 -53.97 51.54 -80.65
CA SER A 385 -53.64 50.36 -79.81
C SER A 385 -54.14 50.43 -78.35
N THR A 386 -54.16 49.31 -77.56
CA THR A 386 -53.94 49.17 -76.06
C THR A 386 -54.32 47.74 -75.53
N SER A 387 -53.52 47.00 -74.74
CA SER A 387 -53.30 46.97 -73.24
C SER A 387 -54.34 46.10 -72.45
N SER A 388 -54.20 45.60 -71.20
CA SER A 388 -53.24 45.75 -70.06
C SER A 388 -53.43 44.65 -68.94
N VAL A 389 -52.57 44.64 -67.88
CA VAL A 389 -52.69 44.02 -66.49
C VAL A 389 -52.70 42.47 -66.32
N THR A 390 -52.34 41.85 -65.16
CA THR A 390 -52.22 42.31 -63.74
C THR A 390 -51.07 41.63 -62.94
N SER A 391 -50.75 42.12 -61.72
CA SER A 391 -49.63 41.69 -60.83
C SER A 391 -50.07 41.50 -59.34
N THR A 392 -49.11 41.39 -58.39
CA THR A 392 -49.22 41.39 -56.89
C THR A 392 -49.54 40.03 -56.22
N SER A 393 -49.11 39.69 -54.99
CA SER A 393 -48.05 40.17 -54.04
C SER A 393 -47.72 39.00 -53.05
N THR A 394 -47.04 39.05 -51.88
CA THR A 394 -46.61 40.09 -50.90
C THR A 394 -45.39 39.57 -50.07
N ALA A 395 -45.00 40.23 -48.97
CA ALA A 395 -43.86 39.85 -48.10
C ALA A 395 -44.09 40.27 -46.61
N SER A 396 -43.02 40.32 -45.79
CA SER A 396 -42.88 40.94 -44.44
C SER A 396 -43.04 40.04 -43.19
N THR A 397 -42.39 40.26 -42.02
CA THR A 397 -41.14 41.00 -41.62
C THR A 397 -40.66 40.55 -40.22
N SER A 398 -39.42 40.93 -39.87
CA SER A 398 -38.74 40.91 -38.55
C SER A 398 -39.52 41.31 -37.29
N THR A 399 -39.04 40.84 -36.11
CA THR A 399 -38.59 41.72 -34.99
C THR A 399 -37.71 40.98 -33.97
N LEU A 400 -36.77 41.68 -33.33
CA LEU A 400 -36.12 41.31 -32.07
C LEU A 400 -36.66 42.20 -30.93
N ALA A 401 -36.83 41.65 -29.73
CA ALA A 401 -36.97 42.42 -28.50
C ALA A 401 -36.38 41.62 -27.32
N SER A 402 -35.65 42.28 -26.44
CA SER A 402 -35.02 41.72 -25.24
C SER A 402 -35.46 42.51 -24.00
N VAL A 403 -35.28 41.94 -22.80
CA VAL A 403 -34.69 42.59 -21.60
C VAL A 403 -34.76 41.67 -20.37
N HIS A 404 -33.61 41.55 -19.68
CA HIS A 404 -33.36 41.19 -18.27
C HIS A 404 -34.35 40.32 -17.46
N ALA A 405 -33.81 39.24 -16.88
CA ALA A 405 -33.45 39.23 -15.45
C ALA A 405 -32.31 38.22 -15.19
N ALA A 406 -31.54 38.40 -14.11
CA ALA A 406 -30.41 37.54 -13.75
C ALA A 406 -30.75 36.59 -12.59
N LEU A 407 -30.11 35.41 -12.56
CA LEU A 407 -29.87 34.60 -11.36
C LEU A 407 -28.61 33.75 -11.57
N THR A 408 -27.94 33.37 -10.48
CA THR A 408 -26.54 32.89 -10.47
C THR A 408 -26.39 31.37 -10.61
N PRO A 409 -25.21 30.87 -11.04
CA PRO A 409 -24.97 29.44 -11.18
C PRO A 409 -24.82 28.75 -9.81
N ALA A 410 -25.78 27.90 -9.46
CA ALA A 410 -25.65 26.98 -8.35
C ALA A 410 -24.70 25.83 -8.73
N MET A 411 -23.50 25.81 -8.17
CA MET A 411 -22.61 24.66 -8.28
C MET A 411 -23.24 23.47 -7.52
N VAL A 412 -23.53 22.38 -8.22
CA VAL A 412 -23.99 21.14 -7.59
C VAL A 412 -22.80 20.49 -6.89
N SER A 413 -22.60 20.87 -5.63
CA SER A 413 -21.84 20.07 -4.68
C SER A 413 -22.59 18.76 -4.46
N THR A 414 -22.13 17.67 -5.07
CA THR A 414 -22.60 16.33 -4.73
C THR A 414 -22.15 16.03 -3.31
N GLU A 415 -23.07 16.15 -2.34
CA GLU A 415 -22.81 15.69 -0.98
C GLU A 415 -22.40 14.23 -1.01
N GLN A 416 -21.19 13.93 -0.52
CA GLN A 416 -20.74 12.57 -0.33
C GLN A 416 -21.49 11.99 0.87
N THR A 417 -22.73 11.54 0.63
CA THR A 417 -23.57 10.89 1.64
C THR A 417 -22.79 9.76 2.30
N SER A 418 -22.50 9.90 3.58
CA SER A 418 -21.81 8.89 4.37
C SER A 418 -22.65 7.62 4.40
N ALA A 419 -22.23 6.63 3.60
CA ALA A 419 -22.91 5.35 3.50
C ALA A 419 -22.86 4.64 4.85
N SER A 420 -23.95 4.71 5.61
CA SER A 420 -24.16 3.93 6.82
C SER A 420 -24.15 2.44 6.44
N PRO A 421 -23.16 1.64 6.91
CA PRO A 421 -23.17 0.21 6.64
C PRO A 421 -24.33 -0.42 7.40
N GLY A 422 -25.16 -1.19 6.70
CA GLY A 422 -26.33 -1.84 7.29
C GLY A 422 -25.98 -2.71 8.50
N SER A 423 -26.89 -2.75 9.47
CA SER A 423 -26.74 -3.33 10.81
C SER A 423 -26.06 -4.71 10.86
N ASN A 424 -24.74 -4.75 11.05
CA ASN A 424 -24.06 -5.91 11.66
C ASN A 424 -22.69 -5.57 12.30
N GLY A 425 -22.72 -4.85 13.43
CA GLY A 425 -21.67 -4.92 14.45
C GLY A 425 -20.43 -4.02 14.29
N THR A 426 -20.46 -2.84 14.93
CA THR A 426 -19.42 -2.43 15.92
C THR A 426 -19.88 -1.16 16.65
N GLN A 427 -19.51 -1.02 17.93
CA GLN A 427 -19.81 0.19 18.71
C GLN A 427 -18.72 1.25 18.51
N THR A 428 -19.09 2.49 18.17
CA THR A 428 -18.19 3.65 18.09
C THR A 428 -17.92 4.25 19.47
N SER A 429 -17.58 3.42 20.45
CA SER A 429 -17.25 3.83 21.81
C SER A 429 -15.73 3.74 22.02
N GLY A 430 -15.10 4.85 22.40
CA GLY A 430 -13.68 4.91 22.75
C GLY A 430 -12.71 5.43 21.67
N THR A 431 -13.17 5.93 20.52
CA THR A 431 -12.29 6.57 19.52
C THR A 431 -11.64 7.84 20.07
N ASN A 432 -10.33 7.99 19.92
CA ASN A 432 -9.59 9.20 20.29
C ASN A 432 -9.04 9.92 19.04
N THR A 433 -9.50 11.15 18.80
CA THR A 433 -9.04 12.04 17.73
C THR A 433 -8.70 13.40 18.35
N ALA A 434 -7.46 13.56 18.81
CA ALA A 434 -7.07 14.67 19.67
C ALA A 434 -6.75 15.99 18.92
N VAL A 435 -6.68 15.98 17.59
CA VAL A 435 -6.08 17.05 16.78
C VAL A 435 -6.63 17.12 15.35
N ALA A 436 -6.39 18.26 14.70
CA ALA A 436 -6.87 18.54 13.34
C ALA A 436 -6.31 17.55 12.29
N ASN A 437 -7.13 17.29 11.27
CA ASN A 437 -6.84 16.37 10.16
C ASN A 437 -6.52 14.92 10.56
N ALA A 438 -6.74 14.53 11.82
CA ALA A 438 -6.65 13.14 12.27
C ALA A 438 -7.93 12.36 11.93
N THR A 439 -7.81 11.06 11.64
CA THR A 439 -8.95 10.16 11.35
C THR A 439 -8.84 8.89 12.21
N ALA A 440 -9.80 8.63 13.09
CA ALA A 440 -9.89 7.36 13.83
C ALA A 440 -11.22 6.65 13.56
N ILE A 441 -11.18 5.39 13.12
CA ILE A 441 -12.35 4.58 12.77
C ILE A 441 -12.20 3.18 13.37
N GLY A 442 -13.05 2.82 14.34
CA GLY A 442 -13.04 1.53 15.02
C GLY A 442 -13.12 1.66 16.55
N GLN A 443 -13.53 0.61 17.25
CA GLN A 443 -13.59 0.64 18.72
C GLN A 443 -12.19 0.86 19.31
N SER A 444 -12.03 1.84 20.19
CA SER A 444 -10.72 2.25 20.74
C SER A 444 -9.65 2.63 19.71
N ALA A 445 -10.02 3.04 18.49
CA ALA A 445 -9.04 3.55 17.51
C ALA A 445 -8.50 4.93 17.95
N ASN A 446 -7.19 5.12 17.87
CA ASN A 446 -6.48 6.29 18.40
C ASN A 446 -5.62 6.97 17.33
N ALA A 447 -6.03 8.16 16.89
CA ALA A 447 -5.25 9.02 16.00
C ALA A 447 -4.83 10.27 16.78
N ALA A 448 -3.65 10.22 17.38
CA ALA A 448 -3.23 11.15 18.44
C ALA A 448 -2.50 12.42 17.94
N ALA A 449 -2.20 12.49 16.65
CA ALA A 449 -1.37 13.54 16.05
C ALA A 449 -1.94 14.09 14.74
N THR A 450 -1.50 15.27 14.32
CA THR A 450 -1.98 15.94 13.10
C THR A 450 -1.76 15.06 11.87
N GLY A 451 -2.80 14.86 11.07
CA GLY A 451 -2.74 14.02 9.87
C GLY A 451 -2.59 12.51 10.14
N ALA A 452 -2.73 12.06 11.39
CA ALA A 452 -2.64 10.64 11.74
C ALA A 452 -3.92 9.88 11.33
N VAL A 453 -3.78 8.63 10.88
CA VAL A 453 -4.89 7.78 10.43
C VAL A 453 -4.86 6.46 11.21
N ALA A 454 -5.92 6.16 11.95
CA ALA A 454 -6.11 4.91 12.68
C ALA A 454 -7.40 4.23 12.22
N TYR A 455 -7.30 3.07 11.56
CA TYR A 455 -8.45 2.34 11.01
C TYR A 455 -8.45 0.88 11.46
N GLY A 456 -9.52 0.46 12.14
CA GLY A 456 -9.64 -0.84 12.80
C GLY A 456 -9.66 -0.70 14.33
N SER A 457 -10.33 -1.64 15.01
CA SER A 457 -10.43 -1.57 16.47
C SER A 457 -9.06 -1.69 17.13
N ASN A 458 -8.78 -0.82 18.09
CA ASN A 458 -7.51 -0.66 18.80
C ASN A 458 -6.31 -0.34 17.87
N ALA A 459 -6.55 0.15 16.65
CA ALA A 459 -5.50 0.73 15.82
C ALA A 459 -4.99 2.04 16.46
N SER A 460 -3.68 2.27 16.48
CA SER A 460 -3.06 3.42 17.14
C SER A 460 -1.99 4.08 16.27
N ALA A 461 -2.27 5.29 15.81
CA ALA A 461 -1.35 6.15 15.08
C ALA A 461 -0.97 7.35 15.97
N ASN A 462 0.22 7.30 16.57
CA ASN A 462 0.57 8.14 17.71
C ASN A 462 1.29 9.44 17.34
N SER A 463 1.82 9.55 16.12
CA SER A 463 2.69 10.65 15.67
C SER A 463 2.23 11.27 14.36
N THR A 464 2.73 12.47 14.07
CA THR A 464 2.33 13.28 12.91
C THR A 464 2.44 12.50 11.61
N ASN A 465 1.37 12.50 10.79
CA ASN A 465 1.24 11.71 9.56
C ASN A 465 1.40 10.18 9.70
N ALA A 466 1.40 9.61 10.91
CA ALA A 466 1.43 8.16 11.10
C ALA A 466 0.12 7.50 10.64
N THR A 467 0.21 6.30 10.08
CA THR A 467 -0.91 5.54 9.51
C THR A 467 -0.93 4.12 10.07
N ALA A 468 -1.99 3.77 10.81
CA ALA A 468 -2.21 2.45 11.39
C ALA A 468 -3.55 1.86 10.87
N VAL A 469 -3.50 0.81 10.06
CA VAL A 469 -4.66 0.20 9.40
C VAL A 469 -4.71 -1.30 9.69
N GLY A 470 -5.54 -1.71 10.64
CA GLY A 470 -5.75 -3.10 11.05
C GLY A 470 -6.12 -3.20 12.53
N TYR A 471 -6.70 -4.34 12.94
CA TYR A 471 -6.95 -4.63 14.35
C TYR A 471 -5.61 -4.63 15.11
N GLN A 472 -5.46 -3.76 16.11
CA GLN A 472 -4.21 -3.51 16.83
C GLN A 472 -3.00 -3.19 15.91
N ALA A 473 -3.21 -2.49 14.79
CA ALA A 473 -2.11 -1.89 14.04
C ALA A 473 -1.51 -0.71 14.86
N LEU A 474 -0.18 -0.58 14.90
CA LEU A 474 0.53 0.40 15.72
C LEU A 474 1.60 1.13 14.90
N ALA A 475 1.46 2.46 14.78
CA ALA A 475 2.39 3.35 14.11
C ALA A 475 2.81 4.46 15.09
N THR A 476 4.05 4.43 15.61
CA THR A 476 4.45 5.27 16.76
C THR A 476 5.19 6.56 16.41
N THR A 477 5.90 6.60 15.29
CA THR A 477 6.84 7.66 14.88
C THR A 477 6.31 8.48 13.69
N ALA A 478 6.97 9.60 13.37
CA ALA A 478 6.47 10.52 12.35
C ALA A 478 6.46 9.87 10.96
N GLY A 479 5.33 9.94 10.25
CA GLY A 479 5.16 9.30 8.94
C GLY A 479 5.25 7.77 8.94
N SER A 480 5.25 7.09 10.10
CA SER A 480 5.27 5.63 10.16
C SER A 480 3.99 4.99 9.63
N VAL A 481 4.10 3.84 8.96
CA VAL A 481 2.98 3.17 8.28
C VAL A 481 2.88 1.70 8.73
N ALA A 482 1.84 1.35 9.47
CA ALA A 482 1.51 -0.01 9.89
C ALA A 482 0.20 -0.48 9.24
N ILE A 483 0.24 -1.44 8.32
CA ILE A 483 -0.94 -1.93 7.58
C ILE A 483 -1.05 -3.45 7.72
N GLY A 484 -1.98 -3.90 8.56
CA GLY A 484 -2.24 -5.30 8.88
C GLY A 484 -2.68 -5.47 10.33
N ALA A 485 -3.42 -6.53 10.64
CA ALA A 485 -3.75 -6.85 12.03
C ALA A 485 -2.46 -7.16 12.81
N GLY A 486 -2.21 -6.46 13.93
CA GLY A 486 -0.97 -6.56 14.70
C GLY A 486 0.29 -6.00 14.01
N ALA A 487 0.16 -5.28 12.88
CA ALA A 487 1.29 -4.62 12.22
C ALA A 487 1.89 -3.53 13.13
N GLN A 488 3.22 -3.46 13.22
CA GLN A 488 3.95 -2.59 14.13
C GLN A 488 5.07 -1.85 13.39
N ALA A 489 4.88 -0.55 13.16
CA ALA A 489 5.89 0.38 12.63
C ALA A 489 6.32 1.31 13.77
N ILE A 490 7.42 0.97 14.44
CA ILE A 490 7.72 1.48 15.79
C ILE A 490 9.01 2.30 15.93
N ALA A 491 9.77 2.47 14.84
CA ALA A 491 11.00 3.26 14.77
C ALA A 491 10.92 4.35 13.68
N ASP A 492 11.87 5.29 13.63
CA ASP A 492 11.71 6.54 12.87
C ASP A 492 12.51 6.55 11.55
N PRO A 493 11.86 6.87 10.40
CA PRO A 493 10.50 6.46 10.03
C PRO A 493 10.45 4.94 9.73
N THR A 494 9.28 4.31 9.72
CA THR A 494 9.16 2.87 9.39
C THR A 494 7.91 2.51 8.58
N THR A 495 7.95 1.39 7.86
CA THR A 495 6.79 0.84 7.14
C THR A 495 6.65 -0.67 7.38
N ALA A 496 5.60 -1.09 8.06
CA ALA A 496 5.26 -2.48 8.35
C ALA A 496 3.93 -2.83 7.65
N VAL A 497 3.96 -3.71 6.64
CA VAL A 497 2.80 -4.10 5.83
C VAL A 497 2.66 -5.62 5.83
N GLY A 498 1.63 -6.11 6.52
CA GLY A 498 1.33 -7.53 6.72
C GLY A 498 0.74 -7.80 8.09
N ALA A 499 -0.01 -8.90 8.25
CA ALA A 499 -0.46 -9.30 9.58
C ALA A 499 0.76 -9.66 10.46
N ASN A 500 0.85 -9.04 11.64
CA ASN A 500 1.98 -9.14 12.58
C ASN A 500 3.35 -8.76 11.99
N SER A 501 3.43 -7.94 10.93
CA SER A 501 4.72 -7.42 10.45
C SER A 501 5.32 -6.42 11.45
N LEU A 502 6.63 -6.45 11.66
CA LEU A 502 7.36 -5.58 12.58
C LEU A 502 8.48 -4.82 11.84
N ALA A 503 8.40 -3.50 11.81
CA ALA A 503 9.50 -2.62 11.40
C ALA A 503 9.94 -1.81 12.62
N SER A 504 11.14 -2.08 13.12
CA SER A 504 11.68 -1.53 14.37
C SER A 504 13.14 -1.06 14.30
N GLY A 505 13.80 -1.20 13.15
CA GLY A 505 15.01 -0.43 12.83
C GLY A 505 14.64 0.94 12.28
N ASN A 506 15.49 1.95 12.44
CA ASN A 506 15.26 3.27 11.85
C ASN A 506 15.23 3.18 10.33
N ASN A 507 14.37 3.95 9.66
CA ASN A 507 14.23 3.94 8.19
C ASN A 507 13.96 2.54 7.57
N SER A 508 13.36 1.60 8.32
CA SER A 508 13.21 0.19 7.92
C SER A 508 11.81 -0.17 7.36
N VAL A 509 11.76 -1.23 6.54
CA VAL A 509 10.54 -1.68 5.85
C VAL A 509 10.33 -3.20 6.03
N ALA A 510 9.20 -3.61 6.60
CA ALA A 510 8.79 -5.00 6.71
C ALA A 510 7.56 -5.26 5.82
N LEU A 511 7.73 -5.95 4.68
CA LEU A 511 6.68 -6.17 3.68
C LEU A 511 6.35 -7.68 3.56
N GLY A 512 5.41 -8.12 4.39
CA GLY A 512 4.89 -9.49 4.44
C GLY A 512 4.31 -9.83 5.80
N ALA A 513 3.38 -10.80 5.88
CA ALA A 513 2.89 -11.28 7.17
C ALA A 513 4.04 -11.85 8.01
N ALA A 514 4.16 -11.43 9.27
CA ALA A 514 5.30 -11.71 10.16
C ALA A 514 6.70 -11.35 9.58
N ALA A 515 6.78 -10.50 8.56
CA ALA A 515 8.07 -9.91 8.14
C ALA A 515 8.62 -9.03 9.28
N THR A 516 9.92 -9.12 9.54
CA THR A 516 10.59 -8.50 10.68
C THR A 516 11.84 -7.75 10.22
N ALA A 517 11.80 -6.42 10.19
CA ALA A 517 12.93 -5.55 9.87
C ALA A 517 13.39 -4.83 11.15
N THR A 518 14.45 -5.34 11.77
CA THR A 518 14.94 -4.86 13.08
C THR A 518 16.19 -3.98 12.97
N ALA A 519 16.87 -3.98 11.82
CA ALA A 519 18.07 -3.18 11.59
C ALA A 519 17.80 -1.89 10.79
N ASP A 520 18.66 -0.90 11.00
CA ASP A 520 18.53 0.41 10.38
C ASP A 520 18.72 0.37 8.86
N ASN A 521 17.87 1.12 8.14
CA ASN A 521 17.83 1.19 6.67
C ASN A 521 17.71 -0.20 6.01
N SER A 522 16.98 -1.14 6.64
CA SER A 522 16.83 -2.51 6.15
C SER A 522 15.42 -2.83 5.65
N VAL A 523 15.30 -3.80 4.74
CA VAL A 523 14.03 -4.25 4.15
C VAL A 523 13.87 -5.76 4.33
N ALA A 524 12.82 -6.18 5.06
CA ALA A 524 12.39 -7.57 5.13
C ALA A 524 11.27 -7.82 4.11
N LEU A 525 11.58 -8.49 3.00
CA LEU A 525 10.69 -8.68 1.87
C LEU A 525 10.15 -10.13 1.82
N GLY A 526 8.83 -10.28 1.92
CA GLY A 526 8.12 -11.57 1.98
C GLY A 526 7.73 -11.99 3.40
N ALA A 527 6.74 -12.87 3.50
CA ALA A 527 6.22 -13.33 4.80
C ALA A 527 7.29 -14.10 5.60
N ASN A 528 7.38 -13.88 6.91
CA ASN A 528 8.41 -14.43 7.82
C ASN A 528 9.86 -14.09 7.43
N SER A 529 10.11 -13.11 6.55
CA SER A 529 11.46 -12.62 6.28
C SER A 529 12.03 -11.84 7.45
N VAL A 530 13.33 -11.94 7.69
CA VAL A 530 14.04 -11.25 8.78
C VAL A 530 15.19 -10.43 8.19
N ALA A 531 15.17 -9.12 8.43
CA ALA A 531 16.26 -8.20 8.09
C ALA A 531 16.92 -7.71 9.39
N SER A 532 17.99 -8.43 9.78
CA SER A 532 18.79 -8.23 10.99
C SER A 532 20.04 -7.38 10.78
N ASP A 533 20.37 -7.05 9.53
CA ASP A 533 21.62 -6.40 9.14
C ASP A 533 21.33 -5.05 8.47
N PRO A 534 22.02 -3.96 8.85
CA PRO A 534 21.68 -2.63 8.39
C PRO A 534 22.06 -2.39 6.92
N ASN A 535 21.28 -1.58 6.20
CA ASN A 535 21.44 -1.31 4.76
C ASN A 535 21.26 -2.55 3.86
N THR A 536 20.43 -3.53 4.25
CA THR A 536 20.21 -4.77 3.50
C THR A 536 18.76 -4.95 3.02
N VAL A 537 18.57 -5.75 1.97
CA VAL A 537 17.26 -6.29 1.56
C VAL A 537 17.26 -7.80 1.79
N SER A 538 16.62 -8.26 2.85
CA SER A 538 16.47 -9.68 3.16
C SER A 538 15.19 -10.22 2.52
N VAL A 539 15.33 -11.21 1.62
CA VAL A 539 14.21 -11.87 0.94
C VAL A 539 13.75 -13.16 1.64
N GLY A 540 14.20 -13.42 2.86
CA GLY A 540 13.92 -14.64 3.62
C GLY A 540 14.47 -14.57 5.04
N SER A 541 14.88 -15.70 5.58
CA SER A 541 15.62 -15.80 6.85
C SER A 541 16.54 -17.04 6.80
N GLN A 542 17.39 -17.24 7.82
CA GLN A 542 18.35 -18.35 7.84
C GLN A 542 17.65 -19.71 7.70
N GLY A 543 18.09 -20.53 6.74
CA GLY A 543 17.47 -21.82 6.38
C GLY A 543 16.10 -21.70 5.68
N ASN A 544 15.69 -20.48 5.32
CA ASN A 544 14.42 -20.12 4.70
C ASN A 544 14.66 -19.15 3.52
N GLU A 545 15.73 -19.37 2.78
CA GLU A 545 16.17 -18.54 1.66
C GLU A 545 15.20 -18.62 0.47
N ARG A 546 15.10 -17.53 -0.31
CA ARG A 546 14.24 -17.48 -1.50
C ARG A 546 15.05 -17.29 -2.77
N ARG A 547 14.73 -18.07 -3.80
CA ARG A 547 15.27 -17.89 -5.16
C ARG A 547 14.64 -16.64 -5.78
N ILE A 548 15.44 -15.61 -6.04
CA ILE A 548 15.02 -14.49 -6.88
C ILE A 548 15.01 -14.98 -8.34
N THR A 549 13.93 -14.71 -9.07
CA THR A 549 13.70 -15.18 -10.45
C THR A 549 13.37 -14.01 -11.36
N ASN A 550 13.39 -14.22 -12.68
CA ASN A 550 13.19 -13.19 -13.70
C ASN A 550 14.21 -12.03 -13.66
N VAL A 551 15.40 -12.28 -13.12
CA VAL A 551 16.52 -11.33 -13.07
C VAL A 551 17.14 -11.21 -14.48
N ALA A 552 16.94 -10.05 -15.11
CA ALA A 552 17.61 -9.70 -16.36
C ALA A 552 19.15 -9.66 -16.18
N PRO A 553 19.96 -9.78 -17.25
CA PRO A 553 21.40 -9.65 -17.12
C PRO A 553 21.79 -8.26 -16.59
N GLY A 554 22.60 -8.20 -15.53
CA GLY A 554 23.09 -6.94 -14.97
C GLY A 554 24.04 -6.22 -15.95
N VAL A 555 23.96 -4.88 -15.99
CA VAL A 555 24.72 -4.03 -16.93
C VAL A 555 25.71 -3.12 -16.20
N ASN A 556 25.30 -2.57 -15.05
CA ASN A 556 26.12 -1.71 -14.21
C ASN A 556 26.86 -2.52 -13.13
N PRO A 557 27.94 -1.99 -12.52
CA PRO A 557 28.71 -2.69 -11.48
C PRO A 557 27.93 -3.05 -10.20
N THR A 558 26.76 -2.44 -9.99
CA THR A 558 25.87 -2.65 -8.83
C THR A 558 24.63 -3.47 -9.15
N ASP A 559 24.47 -3.94 -10.40
CA ASP A 559 23.31 -4.73 -10.81
C ASP A 559 23.45 -6.20 -10.37
N ALA A 560 22.32 -6.87 -10.14
CA ALA A 560 22.31 -8.30 -9.82
C ALA A 560 22.74 -9.15 -11.03
N VAL A 561 23.79 -9.94 -10.86
CA VAL A 561 24.28 -10.89 -11.89
C VAL A 561 23.39 -12.13 -11.91
N ASN A 562 22.95 -12.56 -13.10
CA ASN A 562 22.11 -13.76 -13.25
C ASN A 562 22.93 -15.01 -13.64
N MET A 563 22.30 -16.19 -13.54
CA MET A 563 22.97 -17.48 -13.82
C MET A 563 23.54 -17.59 -15.23
N SER A 564 22.96 -16.93 -16.24
CA SER A 564 23.50 -16.99 -17.61
C SER A 564 24.88 -16.34 -17.67
N GLN A 565 25.02 -15.13 -17.12
CA GLN A 565 26.30 -14.41 -17.02
C GLN A 565 27.35 -15.22 -16.24
N LEU A 566 26.97 -15.81 -15.10
CA LEU A 566 27.88 -16.65 -14.31
C LEU A 566 28.34 -17.90 -15.09
N THR A 567 27.44 -18.57 -15.81
CA THR A 567 27.82 -19.73 -16.64
C THR A 567 28.71 -19.35 -17.83
N SER A 568 28.53 -18.17 -18.42
CA SER A 568 29.45 -17.65 -19.45
C SER A 568 30.85 -17.40 -18.90
N VAL A 569 30.97 -16.84 -17.69
CA VAL A 569 32.27 -16.68 -17.01
C VAL A 569 32.90 -18.05 -16.74
N GLN A 570 32.14 -19.02 -16.22
CA GLN A 570 32.65 -20.38 -15.98
C GLN A 570 33.12 -21.08 -17.27
N ALA A 571 32.41 -20.90 -18.38
CA ALA A 571 32.80 -21.44 -19.68
C ALA A 571 34.13 -20.84 -20.17
N ASN A 572 34.31 -19.52 -20.04
CA ASN A 572 35.54 -18.83 -20.39
C ASN A 572 36.73 -19.31 -19.52
N VAL A 573 36.55 -19.45 -18.20
CA VAL A 573 37.57 -19.99 -17.29
C VAL A 573 37.96 -21.42 -17.67
N ASN A 574 36.97 -22.28 -17.99
CA ASN A 574 37.22 -23.65 -18.43
C ASN A 574 37.98 -23.71 -19.77
N GLN A 575 37.73 -22.76 -20.69
CA GLN A 575 38.46 -22.64 -21.95
C GLN A 575 39.90 -22.16 -21.75
N VAL A 576 40.14 -21.18 -20.86
CA VAL A 576 41.49 -20.71 -20.50
C VAL A 576 42.30 -21.83 -19.85
N ALA A 577 41.73 -22.57 -18.90
CA ALA A 577 42.37 -23.72 -18.26
C ALA A 577 42.74 -24.81 -19.28
N ARG A 578 41.80 -25.16 -20.18
CA ARG A 578 42.03 -26.09 -21.30
C ARG A 578 43.20 -25.65 -22.18
N LEU A 579 43.23 -24.40 -22.60
CA LEU A 579 44.29 -23.87 -23.45
C LEU A 579 45.64 -23.91 -22.73
N ALA A 580 45.71 -23.42 -21.48
CA ALA A 580 46.93 -23.41 -20.68
C ALA A 580 47.51 -24.81 -20.44
N TYR A 581 46.70 -25.77 -19.98
CA TYR A 581 47.15 -27.15 -19.75
C TYR A 581 47.58 -27.85 -21.05
N SER A 582 46.89 -27.57 -22.16
CA SER A 582 47.31 -28.06 -23.49
C SER A 582 48.67 -27.47 -23.92
N GLY A 583 48.93 -26.19 -23.61
CA GLY A 583 50.19 -25.51 -23.90
C GLY A 583 51.36 -26.05 -23.08
N ILE A 584 51.13 -26.39 -21.81
CA ILE A 584 52.12 -27.07 -20.95
C ILE A 584 52.45 -28.46 -21.53
N ALA A 585 51.45 -29.22 -21.97
CA ALA A 585 51.69 -30.48 -22.69
C ALA A 585 52.48 -30.26 -23.99
N GLY A 586 52.21 -29.19 -24.75
CA GLY A 586 52.97 -28.86 -25.96
C GLY A 586 54.44 -28.51 -25.71
N ALA A 587 54.73 -27.73 -24.66
CA ALA A 587 56.09 -27.44 -24.23
C ALA A 587 56.84 -28.70 -23.77
N ALA A 588 56.17 -29.60 -23.05
CA ALA A 588 56.72 -30.89 -22.65
C ALA A 588 56.94 -31.85 -23.84
N ALA A 589 56.08 -31.81 -24.87
CA ALA A 589 56.28 -32.58 -26.10
C ALA A 589 57.50 -32.07 -26.90
N LEU A 590 57.73 -30.75 -26.95
CA LEU A 590 58.90 -30.13 -27.60
C LEU A 590 60.22 -30.47 -26.92
N SER A 591 60.24 -30.58 -25.58
CA SER A 591 61.48 -30.96 -24.86
C SER A 591 61.90 -32.40 -25.17
N MET A 592 60.94 -33.33 -25.34
CA MET A 592 61.17 -34.75 -25.61
C MET A 592 61.62 -35.08 -27.04
N ILE A 593 61.72 -34.11 -27.95
CA ILE A 593 62.28 -34.32 -29.30
C ILE A 593 63.79 -34.63 -29.21
N PRO A 594 64.29 -35.78 -29.72
CA PRO A 594 65.71 -36.13 -29.65
C PRO A 594 66.67 -35.13 -30.32
N GLU A 595 67.92 -35.12 -29.86
CA GLU A 595 69.01 -34.41 -30.55
C GLU A 595 69.67 -35.29 -31.63
N VAL A 596 70.40 -34.63 -32.54
CA VAL A 596 71.21 -35.27 -33.57
C VAL A 596 72.50 -35.88 -32.99
N ASP A 597 72.73 -37.16 -33.30
CA ASP A 597 73.89 -37.95 -32.88
C ASP A 597 75.23 -37.36 -33.36
N GLN A 598 76.32 -37.76 -32.68
CA GLN A 598 77.67 -37.41 -33.11
C GLN A 598 78.00 -38.09 -34.45
N GLY A 599 78.58 -37.34 -35.38
CA GLY A 599 78.81 -37.80 -36.76
C GLY A 599 77.57 -37.78 -37.66
N LYS A 600 76.43 -37.22 -37.21
CA LYS A 600 75.24 -36.94 -38.04
C LYS A 600 75.00 -35.43 -38.14
N THR A 601 74.51 -34.99 -39.31
CA THR A 601 74.30 -33.56 -39.63
C THR A 601 72.87 -33.10 -39.30
N PHE A 602 71.89 -34.00 -39.37
CA PHE A 602 70.46 -33.70 -39.21
C PHE A 602 69.72 -34.87 -38.56
N ALA A 603 68.72 -34.57 -37.73
CA ALA A 603 67.75 -35.51 -37.20
C ALA A 603 66.35 -34.88 -37.19
N LEU A 604 65.32 -35.67 -37.51
CA LEU A 604 63.90 -35.32 -37.35
C LEU A 604 63.32 -36.20 -36.25
N GLY A 605 62.59 -35.61 -35.31
CA GLY A 605 62.03 -36.30 -34.16
C GLY A 605 60.58 -35.90 -33.88
N ILE A 606 59.86 -36.82 -33.23
CA ILE A 606 58.51 -36.62 -32.72
C ILE A 606 58.56 -36.78 -31.20
N GLY A 607 57.99 -35.83 -30.47
CA GLY A 607 57.79 -35.90 -29.03
C GLY A 607 56.29 -35.91 -28.70
N THR A 608 55.92 -36.52 -27.58
CA THR A 608 54.54 -36.54 -27.10
C THR A 608 54.52 -36.34 -25.59
N ALA A 609 53.54 -35.62 -25.06
CA ALA A 609 53.38 -35.45 -23.63
C ALA A 609 51.91 -35.27 -23.22
N GLY A 610 51.63 -35.53 -21.94
CA GLY A 610 50.33 -35.28 -21.32
C GLY A 610 50.46 -34.49 -20.03
N TYR A 611 49.51 -33.59 -19.77
CA TYR A 611 49.42 -32.79 -18.55
C TYR A 611 47.96 -32.57 -18.15
N GLN A 612 47.59 -32.93 -16.91
CA GLN A 612 46.23 -32.79 -16.36
C GLN A 612 45.11 -33.30 -17.29
N GLY A 613 45.33 -34.45 -17.94
CA GLY A 613 44.38 -35.08 -18.88
C GLY A 613 44.43 -34.54 -20.32
N TYR A 614 45.16 -33.45 -20.59
CA TYR A 614 45.36 -32.91 -21.93
C TYR A 614 46.61 -33.52 -22.56
N GLN A 615 46.58 -33.75 -23.88
CA GLN A 615 47.70 -34.32 -24.64
C GLN A 615 48.17 -33.36 -25.74
N SER A 616 49.45 -33.48 -26.11
CA SER A 616 50.06 -32.79 -27.25
C SER A 616 51.10 -33.66 -27.95
N VAL A 617 51.25 -33.44 -29.25
CA VAL A 617 52.27 -34.03 -30.11
C VAL A 617 53.12 -32.91 -30.68
N ALA A 618 54.45 -33.08 -30.70
CA ALA A 618 55.39 -32.15 -31.29
C ALA A 618 56.25 -32.81 -32.36
N ILE A 619 56.52 -32.07 -33.43
CA ILE A 619 57.44 -32.47 -34.50
C ILE A 619 58.53 -31.40 -34.58
N GLY A 620 59.78 -31.82 -34.68
CA GLY A 620 60.90 -30.89 -34.82
C GLY A 620 62.17 -31.56 -35.29
N PHE A 621 63.11 -30.73 -35.72
CA PHE A 621 64.42 -31.12 -36.18
C PHE A 621 65.50 -30.65 -35.21
N SER A 622 66.64 -31.33 -35.25
CA SER A 622 67.91 -30.74 -34.83
C SER A 622 68.98 -30.98 -35.89
N ALA A 623 69.91 -30.04 -35.99
CA ALA A 623 70.99 -30.09 -36.98
C ALA A 623 72.31 -29.65 -36.34
N ARG A 624 73.40 -30.30 -36.75
CA ARG A 624 74.76 -29.95 -36.38
C ARG A 624 75.39 -29.24 -37.58
N ILE A 625 75.67 -27.95 -37.44
CA ILE A 625 76.13 -27.06 -38.52
C ILE A 625 77.66 -27.09 -38.62
N THR A 626 78.34 -27.15 -37.48
CA THR A 626 79.78 -27.43 -37.34
C THR A 626 79.96 -28.39 -36.17
N GLU A 627 81.17 -28.92 -35.92
CA GLU A 627 81.40 -29.79 -34.77
C GLU A 627 80.92 -29.16 -33.45
N ASN A 628 81.13 -27.85 -33.31
CA ASN A 628 80.79 -27.01 -32.17
C ASN A 628 79.34 -26.47 -32.15
N LEU A 629 78.72 -26.23 -33.32
CA LEU A 629 77.42 -25.52 -33.42
C LEU A 629 76.25 -26.48 -33.71
N LYS A 630 75.26 -26.53 -32.80
CA LYS A 630 73.96 -27.17 -33.01
C LYS A 630 72.82 -26.15 -33.11
N ILE A 631 71.76 -26.52 -33.82
CA ILE A 631 70.44 -25.87 -33.79
C ILE A 631 69.33 -26.91 -33.56
N LYS A 632 68.23 -26.51 -32.93
CA LYS A 632 67.00 -27.30 -32.76
C LYS A 632 65.78 -26.41 -33.01
N GLY A 633 64.75 -26.93 -33.67
CA GLY A 633 63.51 -26.20 -33.95
C GLY A 633 62.33 -27.13 -34.11
N GLY A 634 61.13 -26.72 -33.67
CA GLY A 634 59.94 -27.56 -33.75
C GLY A 634 58.63 -26.84 -33.44
N ALA A 635 57.54 -27.55 -33.68
CA ALA A 635 56.17 -27.14 -33.39
C ALA A 635 55.42 -28.24 -32.63
N ALA A 636 54.66 -27.87 -31.61
CA ALA A 636 53.68 -28.69 -30.92
C ALA A 636 52.26 -28.35 -31.36
N MET A 637 51.41 -29.36 -31.50
CA MET A 637 49.98 -29.26 -31.78
C MET A 637 49.21 -29.94 -30.64
N ASN A 638 48.40 -29.15 -29.95
CA ASN A 638 47.76 -29.58 -28.70
C ASN A 638 46.29 -29.94 -28.95
N GLY A 639 45.73 -30.90 -28.21
CA GLY A 639 44.33 -31.35 -28.36
C GLY A 639 43.23 -30.28 -28.13
N ALA A 640 43.60 -29.05 -27.76
CA ALA A 640 42.71 -27.90 -27.65
C ALA A 640 42.73 -26.96 -28.87
N GLY A 641 43.46 -27.30 -29.94
CA GLY A 641 43.62 -26.45 -31.13
C GLY A 641 44.69 -25.36 -31.00
N GLY A 642 45.42 -25.32 -29.88
CA GLY A 642 46.59 -24.46 -29.72
C GLY A 642 47.84 -25.06 -30.37
N THR A 643 48.65 -24.19 -30.99
CA THR A 643 49.97 -24.54 -31.54
C THR A 643 51.04 -23.78 -30.77
N SER A 644 52.16 -24.44 -30.46
CA SER A 644 53.33 -23.80 -29.83
C SER A 644 54.55 -24.03 -30.72
N VAL A 645 55.40 -23.02 -30.91
CA VAL A 645 56.63 -23.13 -31.71
C VAL A 645 57.84 -22.73 -30.87
N GLY A 646 58.99 -23.36 -31.11
CA GLY A 646 60.23 -23.06 -30.41
C GLY A 646 61.45 -23.39 -31.25
N ALA A 647 62.51 -22.59 -31.10
CA ALA A 647 63.80 -22.81 -31.72
C ALA A 647 64.92 -22.36 -30.77
N GLY A 648 66.10 -22.93 -30.93
CA GLY A 648 67.29 -22.61 -30.15
C GLY A 648 68.57 -23.08 -30.82
N ALA A 649 69.69 -22.56 -30.37
CA ALA A 649 71.03 -22.91 -30.83
C ALA A 649 71.96 -23.09 -29.62
N SER A 650 72.99 -23.91 -29.77
CA SER A 650 74.03 -24.10 -28.77
C SER A 650 75.41 -24.21 -29.42
N TYR A 651 76.40 -23.60 -28.78
CA TYR A 651 77.80 -23.63 -29.20
C TYR A 651 78.62 -24.30 -28.08
N GLN A 652 79.43 -25.28 -28.46
CA GLN A 652 80.30 -26.05 -27.57
C GLN A 652 81.76 -25.67 -27.83
N TRP A 653 82.62 -25.67 -26.80
CA TRP A 653 84.03 -25.25 -26.89
C TRP A 653 84.94 -26.18 -26.09
#